data_AF-A0A0S9PYU5-F1
#
_entry.id   AF-A0A0S9PYU5-F1
#
_cell.length_a   1.000
_cell.length_b   1.000
_cell.length_c   1.000
_cell.angle_alpha   90.00
_cell.angle_beta   90.00
_cell.angle_gamma   90.00
#
_symmetry.space_group_name_H-M   'P 1'
#
loop_
_entity.id
_entity.type
_entity.pdbx_description
1 polymer ?
#
loop_
_entity_poly.entity_id
_entity_poly.type
_entity_poly.pdbx_seq_one_letter_code
_entity_poly.pdbx_strand_id
1 'polypeptide(L)'
;MSSHLTADLTPEQDLAFQAWRADALSVMPYFARPLFSMRVLNAPGLGTFAVDGGYRLYIDFDAVMPLGAGYCSEALLHECSHLFAGHAAFAEDLGLRSAEQRKVWNVAGDCAINDDLQDAGCTHVPNPQVHMLPETIGAERNQTPHHYYGVLREMQSAAQRRKIQGAQSDAPTLTLTPSRLPEGRVAGQLITLTASAGFIDPADFTVLLTDAEGTTRPVTVQGANTTIVGVTLDADLPLGTYSVSLLSGGIAAGADLQVTSRSIAVEPKHVESTWSAPLTIKVTGDLTQFTPTARITLASIDSAGSTGGSGTPIAVANTRRLSHTEIRFDLTSKVPDGTYLVTVHDTETLPDGSRLPVECSALLPIGLPLLSIEPATLPTGYPAGTTIDAIASDFGFNAATTLVVLNTAGATEACTHRVMGLTHVEIDLATSLPEGTYLVLASNTSAFGTIEAAGAFIVRDQQQQGQQGDKGEDQNQQGEGEGEGEGEGQQGDQGEFKGCGSGAGGESAPCELDPTDDLNGTAPAASAMERENIRIATAAAVKDHAAKNPGSVPGGMLDTADLILAPSKTPWERVLGGFVRRSVASRPGATDIDRNRRSRRRHRAELRSEDGSSRGRIVYPGKYSPTPSIHVVRDTSGSMSKEDLAAVGREIVAIAKRLSISGEDLLVTDCDVEVHDPVPFRNPASIREVKGRGGTDMRVGINSVLEARGKKPAAIVVATDGYTEWPTERPRIPVIAVIMPQKGCDDVPQGVIDAVPDFIKVVVVVSGQDAIRRAAA
;
A
#
# COMPACT_ATOMS: atom_id res chain seq x y z
N MET A 1 -12.22 34.93 9.19
CA MET A 1 -11.72 35.67 8.00
C MET A 1 -12.68 35.64 6.81
N SER A 2 -13.88 35.04 6.91
CA SER A 2 -14.85 34.92 5.80
C SER A 2 -15.60 36.21 5.38
N SER A 3 -15.20 37.41 5.81
CA SER A 3 -16.01 38.63 5.59
C SER A 3 -15.86 39.29 4.21
N HIS A 4 -15.00 38.78 3.32
CA HIS A 4 -14.70 39.40 2.02
C HIS A 4 -14.71 38.47 0.81
N LEU A 5 -15.13 37.21 0.98
CA LEU A 5 -15.24 36.27 -0.13
C LEU A 5 -16.42 36.66 -1.05
N THR A 6 -16.16 36.87 -2.34
CA THR A 6 -17.19 37.27 -3.30
C THR A 6 -17.00 36.63 -4.67
N ALA A 7 -18.11 36.28 -5.33
CA ALA A 7 -18.14 35.86 -6.73
C ALA A 7 -18.19 37.05 -7.70
N ASP A 8 -18.51 38.25 -7.21
CA ASP A 8 -18.58 39.47 -8.01
C ASP A 8 -17.18 40.08 -8.13
N LEU A 9 -16.49 39.77 -9.22
CA LEU A 9 -15.18 40.34 -9.56
C LEU A 9 -15.33 41.79 -10.04
N THR A 10 -14.34 42.64 -9.76
CA THR A 10 -14.27 43.96 -10.38
C THR A 10 -14.02 43.81 -11.90
N PRO A 11 -14.37 44.81 -12.74
CA PRO A 11 -14.10 44.74 -14.17
C PRO A 11 -12.62 44.53 -14.52
N GLU A 12 -11.72 45.03 -13.67
CA GLU A 12 -10.28 44.84 -13.81
C GLU A 12 -9.85 43.41 -13.48
N GLN A 13 -10.36 42.85 -12.37
CA GLN A 13 -10.11 41.46 -11.97
C GLN A 13 -10.66 40.47 -12.99
N ASP A 14 -11.88 40.68 -13.48
CA ASP A 14 -12.48 39.84 -14.52
C ASP A 14 -11.67 39.90 -15.81
N LEU A 15 -11.28 41.10 -16.28
CA LEU A 15 -10.45 41.25 -17.47
C LEU A 15 -9.09 40.55 -17.32
N ALA A 16 -8.41 40.75 -16.19
CA ALA A 16 -7.14 40.10 -15.90
C ALA A 16 -7.29 38.58 -15.91
N PHE A 17 -8.32 38.06 -15.25
CA PHE A 17 -8.59 36.63 -15.20
C PHE A 17 -8.94 36.03 -16.57
N GLN A 18 -9.72 36.73 -17.41
CA GLN A 18 -9.97 36.26 -18.78
C GLN A 18 -8.69 36.26 -19.61
N ALA A 19 -7.79 37.22 -19.41
CA ALA A 19 -6.48 37.23 -20.07
C ALA A 19 -5.63 36.04 -19.64
N TRP A 20 -5.56 35.74 -18.32
CA TRP A 20 -4.83 34.59 -17.81
C TRP A 20 -5.36 33.26 -18.35
N ARG A 21 -6.69 33.13 -18.49
CA ARG A 21 -7.32 31.97 -19.13
C ARG A 21 -6.92 31.83 -20.60
N ALA A 22 -6.89 32.94 -21.33
CA ALA A 22 -6.50 32.94 -22.74
C ALA A 22 -5.03 32.54 -22.90
N ASP A 23 -4.15 33.07 -22.06
CA ASP A 23 -2.73 32.72 -22.03
C ASP A 23 -2.53 31.26 -21.63
N ALA A 24 -3.23 30.77 -20.60
CA ALA A 24 -3.20 29.37 -20.18
C ALA A 24 -3.62 28.42 -21.32
N LEU A 25 -4.64 28.79 -22.11
CA LEU A 25 -5.06 28.02 -23.28
C LEU A 25 -4.07 28.05 -24.45
N SER A 26 -3.24 29.08 -24.54
CA SER A 26 -2.17 29.12 -25.55
C SER A 26 -1.08 28.10 -25.26
N VAL A 27 -0.89 27.73 -23.99
CA VAL A 27 0.07 26.73 -23.53
C VAL A 27 -0.55 25.33 -23.49
N MET A 28 -1.68 25.16 -22.79
CA MET A 28 -2.39 23.88 -22.63
C MET A 28 -3.83 23.96 -23.18
N PRO A 29 -4.02 23.93 -24.51
CA PRO A 29 -5.34 24.14 -25.13
C PRO A 29 -6.38 23.06 -24.76
N TYR A 30 -5.92 21.86 -24.39
CA TYR A 30 -6.76 20.75 -23.96
C TYR A 30 -7.37 20.94 -22.54
N PHE A 31 -6.96 21.97 -21.78
CA PHE A 31 -7.51 22.32 -20.46
C PHE A 31 -8.68 23.31 -20.51
N ALA A 32 -9.25 23.58 -21.69
CA ALA A 32 -10.44 24.45 -21.81
C ALA A 32 -11.60 24.02 -20.90
N ARG A 33 -11.83 22.72 -20.74
CA ARG A 33 -12.96 22.25 -19.92
C ARG A 33 -12.83 22.63 -18.44
N PRO A 34 -11.73 22.32 -17.73
CA PRO A 34 -11.58 22.69 -16.33
C PRO A 34 -11.47 24.21 -16.15
N LEU A 35 -10.70 24.91 -16.99
CA LEU A 35 -10.53 26.38 -16.89
C LEU A 35 -11.85 27.15 -16.89
N PHE A 36 -12.81 26.73 -17.72
CA PHE A 36 -14.12 27.38 -17.84
C PHE A 36 -15.20 26.78 -16.92
N SER A 37 -14.93 25.66 -16.26
CA SER A 37 -15.89 25.03 -15.35
C SER A 37 -15.66 25.40 -13.88
N MET A 38 -14.46 25.86 -13.53
CA MET A 38 -14.17 26.36 -12.19
C MET A 38 -14.94 27.65 -11.89
N ARG A 39 -15.41 27.77 -10.64
CA ARG A 39 -16.12 28.95 -10.13
C ARG A 39 -15.15 29.84 -9.38
N VAL A 40 -14.94 31.04 -9.91
CA VAL A 40 -13.95 31.96 -9.36
C VAL A 40 -14.54 32.74 -8.20
N LEU A 41 -13.76 32.86 -7.14
CA LEU A 41 -14.06 33.64 -5.96
C LEU A 41 -12.86 34.52 -5.65
N ASN A 42 -13.10 35.82 -5.47
CA ASN A 42 -12.10 36.71 -4.90
C ASN A 42 -11.98 36.39 -3.40
N ALA A 43 -10.77 36.06 -2.95
CA ALA A 43 -10.45 35.68 -1.58
C ALA A 43 -9.30 36.54 -1.03
N PRO A 44 -9.56 37.82 -0.69
CA PRO A 44 -8.53 38.71 -0.16
C PRO A 44 -7.92 38.17 1.14
N GLY A 45 -6.60 38.21 1.24
CA GLY A 45 -5.83 37.70 2.38
C GLY A 45 -5.44 36.22 2.27
N LEU A 46 -5.80 35.52 1.18
CA LEU A 46 -5.31 34.17 0.90
C LEU A 46 -3.84 34.19 0.48
N GLY A 47 -3.37 35.26 -0.17
CA GLY A 47 -1.99 35.42 -0.64
C GLY A 47 -1.63 34.63 -1.91
N THR A 48 -2.50 33.72 -2.37
CA THR A 48 -2.24 32.83 -3.51
C THR A 48 -3.54 32.35 -4.17
N PHE A 49 -3.45 31.31 -5.01
CA PHE A 49 -4.55 30.53 -5.56
C PHE A 49 -4.84 29.30 -4.67
N ALA A 50 -6.08 28.84 -4.64
CA ALA A 50 -6.44 27.54 -4.08
C ALA A 50 -7.70 26.99 -4.75
N VAL A 51 -7.86 25.66 -4.77
CA VAL A 51 -9.07 24.99 -5.23
C VAL A 51 -9.64 24.04 -4.18
N ASP A 52 -10.96 23.92 -4.17
CA ASP A 52 -11.66 22.92 -3.36
C ASP A 52 -12.20 21.74 -4.19
N GLY A 53 -12.61 20.68 -3.49
CA GLY A 53 -13.22 19.51 -4.12
C GLY A 53 -14.53 19.80 -4.88
N GLY A 54 -15.12 20.98 -4.72
CA GLY A 54 -16.30 21.48 -5.42
C GLY A 54 -15.98 22.27 -6.70
N TYR A 55 -14.72 22.30 -7.16
CA TYR A 55 -14.28 23.07 -8.34
C TYR A 55 -14.52 24.58 -8.17
N ARG A 56 -14.39 25.08 -6.94
CA ARG A 56 -14.29 26.51 -6.67
C ARG A 56 -12.82 26.90 -6.64
N LEU A 57 -12.50 28.00 -7.32
CA LEU A 57 -11.18 28.57 -7.42
C LEU A 57 -11.15 29.87 -6.61
N TYR A 58 -10.36 29.88 -5.56
CA TYR A 58 -10.15 31.01 -4.67
C TYR A 58 -8.89 31.74 -5.11
N ILE A 59 -8.98 33.03 -5.36
CA ILE A 59 -7.86 33.85 -5.83
C ILE A 59 -7.76 35.10 -4.97
N ASP A 60 -6.59 35.34 -4.39
CA ASP A 60 -6.24 36.66 -3.86
C ASP A 60 -5.73 37.55 -5.00
N PHE A 61 -6.64 38.25 -5.67
CA PHE A 61 -6.28 39.09 -6.82
C PHE A 61 -5.26 40.17 -6.49
N ASP A 62 -5.35 40.76 -5.30
CA ASP A 62 -4.45 41.84 -4.88
C ASP A 62 -3.02 41.34 -4.67
N ALA A 63 -2.86 40.09 -4.23
CA ALA A 63 -1.57 39.44 -4.06
C ALA A 63 -0.96 38.94 -5.38
N VAL A 64 -1.77 38.36 -6.28
CA VAL A 64 -1.25 37.63 -7.45
C VAL A 64 -1.12 38.48 -8.71
N MET A 65 -1.98 39.49 -8.92
CA MET A 65 -1.89 40.36 -10.10
C MET A 65 -0.51 41.02 -10.28
N PRO A 66 0.19 41.50 -9.22
CA PRO A 66 1.54 42.04 -9.33
C PRO A 66 2.61 41.05 -9.80
N LEU A 67 2.38 39.74 -9.66
CA LEU A 67 3.29 38.68 -10.12
C LEU A 67 3.28 38.52 -11.64
N GLY A 68 2.30 39.12 -12.32
CA GLY A 68 2.21 39.19 -13.78
C GLY A 68 1.33 38.10 -14.39
N ALA A 69 0.88 38.35 -15.63
CA ALA A 69 -0.06 37.48 -16.34
C ALA A 69 0.51 36.09 -16.63
N GLY A 70 1.80 35.99 -16.96
CA GLY A 70 2.48 34.70 -17.18
C GLY A 70 2.40 33.81 -15.94
N TYR A 71 2.80 34.32 -14.77
CA TYR A 71 2.69 33.59 -13.51
C TYR A 71 1.25 33.16 -13.21
N CYS A 72 0.30 34.10 -13.31
CA CYS A 72 -1.10 33.80 -13.01
C CYS A 72 -1.69 32.75 -13.96
N SER A 73 -1.36 32.80 -15.25
CA SER A 73 -1.82 31.82 -16.23
C SER A 73 -1.29 30.41 -15.94
N GLU A 74 -0.02 30.29 -15.55
CA GLU A 74 0.59 29.02 -15.19
C GLU A 74 0.06 28.51 -13.83
N ALA A 75 -0.25 29.41 -12.89
CA ALA A 75 -0.85 29.03 -11.60
C ALA A 75 -2.28 28.49 -11.81
N LEU A 76 -3.03 29.03 -12.76
CA LEU A 76 -4.32 28.46 -13.15
C LEU A 76 -4.18 27.05 -13.75
N LEU A 77 -3.14 26.81 -14.55
CA LEU A 77 -2.86 25.48 -15.08
C LEU A 77 -2.49 24.51 -13.97
N HIS A 78 -1.68 24.94 -13.00
CA HIS A 78 -1.32 24.18 -11.82
C HIS A 78 -2.57 23.72 -11.03
N GLU A 79 -3.45 24.65 -10.67
CA GLU A 79 -4.68 24.34 -9.95
C GLU A 79 -5.64 23.44 -10.77
N CYS A 80 -5.71 23.63 -12.09
CA CYS A 80 -6.44 22.73 -12.97
C CYS A 80 -5.88 21.30 -12.96
N SER A 81 -4.56 21.17 -12.93
CA SER A 81 -3.87 19.87 -12.93
C SER A 81 -4.20 19.06 -11.67
N HIS A 82 -4.31 19.69 -10.50
CA HIS A 82 -4.78 19.01 -9.28
C HIS A 82 -6.17 18.40 -9.45
N LEU A 83 -7.11 19.16 -10.02
CA LEU A 83 -8.49 18.72 -10.25
C LEU A 83 -8.57 17.64 -11.35
N PHE A 84 -7.73 17.73 -12.38
CA PHE A 84 -7.63 16.75 -13.45
C PHE A 84 -7.07 15.43 -12.94
N ALA A 85 -5.92 15.47 -12.28
CA ALA A 85 -5.26 14.31 -11.67
C ALA A 85 -6.08 13.67 -10.54
N GLY A 86 -6.98 14.43 -9.92
CA GLY A 86 -7.87 13.92 -8.88
C GLY A 86 -7.15 13.67 -7.55
N HIS A 87 -6.15 14.50 -7.23
CA HIS A 87 -5.32 14.34 -6.03
C HIS A 87 -6.14 14.30 -4.74
N ALA A 88 -7.25 15.04 -4.64
CA ALA A 88 -8.17 14.95 -3.50
C ALA A 88 -8.80 13.55 -3.34
N ALA A 89 -9.22 12.92 -4.44
CA ALA A 89 -9.80 11.58 -4.40
C ALA A 89 -8.75 10.53 -4.00
N PHE A 90 -7.52 10.66 -4.49
CA PHE A 90 -6.42 9.79 -4.08
C PHE A 90 -6.06 9.95 -2.61
N ALA A 91 -6.06 11.18 -2.06
CA ALA A 91 -5.85 11.39 -0.63
C ALA A 91 -6.92 10.69 0.22
N GLU A 92 -8.18 10.69 -0.23
CA GLU A 92 -9.27 9.95 0.41
C GLU A 92 -9.10 8.43 0.29
N ASP A 93 -8.77 7.93 -0.90
CA ASP A 93 -8.58 6.50 -1.18
C ASP A 93 -7.39 5.91 -0.41
N LEU A 94 -6.32 6.69 -0.23
CA LEU A 94 -5.16 6.36 0.61
C LEU A 94 -5.45 6.49 2.12
N GLY A 95 -6.63 6.97 2.50
CA GLY A 95 -7.03 7.11 3.90
C GLY A 95 -6.28 8.21 4.65
N LEU A 96 -5.79 9.26 3.97
CA LEU A 96 -5.03 10.35 4.60
C LEU A 96 -5.96 11.24 5.45
N ARG A 97 -5.82 11.15 6.77
CA ARG A 97 -6.67 11.85 7.75
C ARG A 97 -5.97 13.03 8.42
N SER A 98 -4.66 12.95 8.68
CA SER A 98 -3.97 14.01 9.40
C SER A 98 -3.60 15.19 8.48
N ALA A 99 -3.55 16.39 9.06
CA ALA A 99 -3.16 17.61 8.37
C ALA A 99 -1.73 17.49 7.78
N GLU A 100 -0.81 16.92 8.56
CA GLU A 100 0.56 16.62 8.12
C GLU A 100 0.61 15.66 6.92
N GLN A 101 -0.16 14.57 6.94
CA GLN A 101 -0.22 13.62 5.83
C GLN A 101 -0.73 14.29 4.56
N ARG A 102 -1.78 15.12 4.67
CA ARG A 102 -2.36 15.87 3.55
C ARG A 102 -1.39 16.92 3.01
N LYS A 103 -0.64 17.59 3.88
CA LYS A 103 0.41 18.52 3.48
C LYS A 103 1.50 17.83 2.65
N VAL A 104 1.97 16.66 3.09
CA VAL A 104 2.99 15.88 2.35
C VAL A 104 2.43 15.38 1.02
N TRP A 105 1.16 14.96 0.99
CA TRP A 105 0.48 14.57 -0.24
C TRP A 105 0.33 15.73 -1.22
N ASN A 106 0.01 16.94 -0.72
CA ASN A 106 -0.03 18.13 -1.56
C ASN A 106 1.31 18.39 -2.22
N VAL A 107 2.40 18.39 -1.43
CA VAL A 107 3.77 18.57 -1.95
C VAL A 107 4.11 17.51 -3.01
N ALA A 108 3.71 16.27 -2.82
CA ALA A 108 3.93 15.21 -3.80
C ALA A 108 3.14 15.44 -5.09
N GLY A 109 1.90 15.93 -4.98
CA GLY A 109 1.09 16.36 -6.11
C GLY A 109 1.70 17.55 -6.85
N ASP A 110 2.21 18.54 -6.12
CA ASP A 110 2.87 19.72 -6.68
C ASP A 110 4.12 19.31 -7.48
N CYS A 111 4.93 18.38 -6.97
CA CYS A 111 6.11 17.87 -7.68
C CYS A 111 5.75 17.28 -9.05
N ALA A 112 4.70 16.45 -9.12
CA ALA A 112 4.23 15.80 -10.35
C ALA A 112 3.48 16.73 -11.31
N ILE A 113 3.01 17.88 -10.82
CA ILE A 113 2.37 18.90 -11.66
C ILE A 113 3.41 19.86 -12.21
N ASN A 114 4.37 20.26 -11.38
CA ASN A 114 5.34 21.27 -11.74
C ASN A 114 6.36 20.76 -12.76
N ASP A 115 6.71 19.48 -12.77
CA ASP A 115 7.53 18.90 -13.84
C ASP A 115 6.75 18.76 -15.16
N ASP A 116 5.47 18.39 -15.12
CA ASP A 116 4.57 18.42 -16.29
C ASP A 116 4.41 19.85 -16.85
N LEU A 117 4.33 20.87 -15.98
CA LEU A 117 4.31 22.28 -16.40
C LEU A 117 5.64 22.69 -17.07
N GLN A 118 6.79 22.23 -16.57
CA GLN A 118 8.08 22.46 -17.24
C GLN A 118 8.10 21.84 -18.63
N ASP A 119 7.62 20.61 -18.77
CA ASP A 119 7.58 19.89 -20.04
C ASP A 119 6.58 20.53 -21.03
N ALA A 120 5.56 21.22 -20.53
CA ALA A 120 4.65 22.04 -21.33
C ALA A 120 5.23 23.42 -21.72
N GLY A 121 6.43 23.77 -21.24
CA GLY A 121 7.11 25.02 -21.55
C GLY A 121 6.76 26.19 -20.63
N CYS A 122 6.14 25.95 -19.47
CA CYS A 122 5.92 26.95 -18.43
C CYS A 122 7.25 27.34 -17.75
N THR A 123 7.44 28.62 -17.44
CA THR A 123 8.72 29.13 -16.90
C THR A 123 8.59 29.95 -15.62
N HIS A 124 7.38 30.34 -15.22
CA HIS A 124 7.14 31.24 -14.08
C HIS A 124 6.78 30.47 -12.79
N VAL A 125 5.84 29.53 -12.88
CA VAL A 125 5.41 28.69 -11.75
C VAL A 125 6.38 27.56 -11.44
N PRO A 126 7.00 26.82 -12.38
CA PRO A 126 8.01 25.85 -12.00
C PRO A 126 9.35 26.54 -11.67
N ASN A 127 9.37 27.35 -10.61
CA ASN A 127 10.55 28.01 -10.08
C ASN A 127 11.07 27.22 -8.87
N PRO A 128 12.25 26.56 -8.95
CA PRO A 128 12.80 25.73 -7.87
C PRO A 128 13.12 26.50 -6.58
N GLN A 129 13.13 27.83 -6.61
CA GLN A 129 13.33 28.65 -5.41
C GLN A 129 12.05 28.83 -4.58
N VAL A 130 10.88 28.60 -5.20
CA VAL A 130 9.57 28.93 -4.61
C VAL A 130 8.62 27.74 -4.63
N HIS A 131 8.70 26.88 -5.64
CA HIS A 131 7.76 25.79 -5.88
C HIS A 131 8.46 24.44 -5.76
N MET A 132 7.70 23.43 -5.37
CA MET A 132 8.20 22.08 -5.15
C MET A 132 8.34 21.37 -6.50
N LEU A 133 9.55 20.88 -6.79
CA LEU A 133 9.89 20.13 -7.99
C LEU A 133 10.52 18.80 -7.56
N PRO A 134 10.50 17.76 -8.40
CA PRO A 134 11.13 16.48 -8.07
C PRO A 134 12.59 16.62 -7.62
N GLU A 135 13.34 17.53 -8.24
CA GLU A 135 14.75 17.78 -7.93
C GLU A 135 14.95 18.45 -6.58
N THR A 136 13.98 19.23 -6.08
CA THR A 136 14.10 19.88 -4.76
C THR A 136 14.02 18.88 -3.61
N ILE A 137 13.47 17.69 -3.88
CA ILE A 137 13.42 16.57 -2.93
C ILE A 137 14.42 15.46 -3.29
N GLY A 138 15.25 15.66 -4.32
CA GLY A 138 16.24 14.68 -4.77
C GLY A 138 15.67 13.45 -5.49
N ALA A 139 14.44 13.55 -6.01
CA ALA A 139 13.77 12.49 -6.76
C ALA A 139 13.96 12.67 -8.28
N GLU A 140 13.76 11.59 -9.03
CA GLU A 140 13.75 11.64 -10.51
C GLU A 140 12.47 12.33 -11.01
N ARG A 141 12.57 13.05 -12.14
CA ARG A 141 11.42 13.69 -12.81
C ARG A 141 10.47 12.65 -13.42
N ASN A 142 9.25 13.09 -13.74
CA ASN A 142 8.23 12.33 -14.48
C ASN A 142 7.80 11.06 -13.73
N GLN A 143 7.74 11.13 -12.41
CA GLN A 143 7.22 10.07 -11.55
C GLN A 143 5.83 10.43 -11.02
N THR A 144 5.10 9.43 -10.55
CA THR A 144 3.75 9.65 -10.02
C THR A 144 3.76 10.38 -8.66
N PRO A 145 2.67 11.07 -8.28
CA PRO A 145 2.51 11.63 -6.94
C PRO A 145 2.72 10.59 -5.82
N HIS A 146 2.37 9.31 -6.06
CA HIS A 146 2.58 8.22 -5.10
C HIS A 146 4.06 7.95 -4.85
N HIS A 147 4.89 8.01 -5.89
CA HIS A 147 6.33 7.87 -5.77
C HIS A 147 6.93 9.01 -4.94
N TYR A 148 6.59 10.26 -5.28
CA TYR A 148 7.06 11.43 -4.53
C TYR A 148 6.59 11.43 -3.07
N TYR A 149 5.36 10.97 -2.82
CA TYR A 149 4.84 10.80 -1.48
C TYR A 149 5.68 9.78 -0.67
N GLY A 150 6.08 8.67 -1.29
CA GLY A 150 7.00 7.69 -0.70
C GLY A 150 8.34 8.32 -0.31
N VAL A 151 8.98 9.03 -1.26
CA VAL A 151 10.27 9.71 -1.03
C VAL A 151 10.17 10.72 0.12
N LEU A 152 9.14 11.55 0.14
CA LEU A 152 8.94 12.56 1.19
C LEU A 152 8.72 11.91 2.57
N ARG A 153 7.97 10.80 2.64
CA ARG A 153 7.80 10.05 3.89
C ARG A 153 9.10 9.44 4.39
N GLU A 154 9.95 8.96 3.49
CA GLU A 154 11.28 8.48 3.85
C GLU A 154 12.17 9.63 4.35
N MET A 155 12.15 10.79 3.69
CA MET A 155 12.87 11.99 4.13
C MET A 155 12.39 12.47 5.51
N GLN A 156 11.08 12.51 5.75
CA GLN A 156 10.52 12.85 7.07
C GLN A 156 10.92 11.82 8.11
N SER A 157 10.85 10.52 7.79
CA SER A 157 11.28 9.46 8.69
C SER A 157 12.78 9.56 8.99
N ALA A 158 13.61 9.91 8.01
CA ALA A 158 15.04 10.14 8.18
C ALA A 158 15.34 11.44 8.96
N ALA A 159 14.57 12.51 8.76
CA ALA A 159 14.66 13.75 9.51
C ALA A 159 14.19 13.55 10.96
N GLN A 160 13.16 12.74 11.18
CA GLN A 160 12.66 12.36 12.50
C GLN A 160 13.64 11.43 13.19
N ARG A 161 14.26 10.47 12.48
CA ARG A 161 15.41 9.70 13.00
C ARG A 161 16.58 10.61 13.37
N ARG A 162 16.89 11.61 12.54
CA ARG A 162 17.91 12.63 12.84
C ARG A 162 17.53 13.54 14.01
N LYS A 163 16.25 13.89 14.18
CA LYS A 163 15.74 14.65 15.34
C LYS A 163 15.65 13.80 16.60
N ILE A 164 15.34 12.52 16.51
CA ILE A 164 15.37 11.57 17.63
C ILE A 164 16.83 11.33 18.04
N GLN A 165 17.75 11.18 17.08
CA GLN A 165 19.20 11.15 17.32
C GLN A 165 19.74 12.50 17.82
N GLY A 166 19.16 13.62 17.38
CA GLY A 166 19.54 14.98 17.80
C GLY A 166 18.94 15.42 19.14
N ALA A 167 17.80 14.86 19.55
CA ALA A 167 17.19 15.07 20.87
C ALA A 167 17.78 14.13 21.94
N GLN A 168 18.51 13.10 21.53
CA GLN A 168 19.37 12.28 22.39
C GLN A 168 20.76 12.92 22.66
N SER A 169 21.01 14.17 22.25
CA SER A 169 22.36 14.76 22.26
C SER A 169 22.88 15.28 23.60
N ASP A 170 22.14 15.18 24.70
CA ASP A 170 22.65 15.47 26.05
C ASP A 170 22.89 14.20 26.90
N ALA A 171 22.56 13.02 26.37
CA ALA A 171 22.90 11.74 27.01
C ALA A 171 24.20 11.18 26.38
N PRO A 172 25.17 10.75 27.20
CA PRO A 172 26.41 10.18 26.69
C PRO A 172 26.13 8.89 25.93
N THR A 173 26.59 8.80 24.69
CA THR A 173 26.44 7.60 23.84
C THR A 173 27.62 6.66 24.06
N LEU A 174 27.36 5.35 24.12
CA LEU A 174 28.38 4.30 24.19
C LEU A 174 28.26 3.41 22.95
N THR A 175 29.38 3.06 22.33
CA THR A 175 29.44 2.11 21.22
C THR A 175 30.51 1.05 21.49
N LEU A 176 30.26 -0.19 21.11
CA LEU A 176 31.16 -1.32 21.34
C LEU A 176 31.82 -1.77 20.04
N THR A 177 33.11 -2.12 20.12
CA THR A 177 33.84 -2.72 19.00
C THR A 177 34.74 -3.87 19.50
N PRO A 178 34.44 -5.12 19.16
CA PRO A 178 33.22 -5.59 18.46
C PRO A 178 31.98 -5.51 19.37
N SER A 179 30.79 -5.34 18.78
CA SER A 179 29.49 -5.41 19.49
C SER A 179 28.84 -6.81 19.45
N ARG A 180 29.39 -7.72 18.64
CA ARG A 180 28.99 -9.14 18.53
C ARG A 180 30.21 -10.04 18.73
N LEU A 181 30.05 -11.10 19.51
CA LEU A 181 31.08 -12.12 19.75
C LEU A 181 30.52 -13.51 19.47
N PRO A 182 31.34 -14.44 18.93
CA PRO A 182 30.93 -15.82 18.77
C PRO A 182 30.85 -16.53 20.12
N GLU A 183 29.89 -17.45 20.27
CA GLU A 183 29.84 -18.41 21.37
C GLU A 183 31.16 -19.20 21.47
N GLY A 184 31.65 -19.42 22.70
CA GLY A 184 32.90 -20.13 22.96
C GLY A 184 33.76 -19.42 24.01
N ARG A 185 35.07 -19.75 24.05
CA ARG A 185 36.01 -19.15 25.00
C ARG A 185 36.30 -17.67 24.71
N VAL A 186 35.37 -16.77 25.04
CA VAL A 186 35.52 -15.31 24.88
C VAL A 186 36.37 -14.66 25.99
N ALA A 187 36.77 -15.43 27.01
CA ALA A 187 37.74 -14.97 28.00
C ALA A 187 39.05 -14.51 27.34
N GLY A 188 39.52 -13.32 27.69
CA GLY A 188 40.69 -12.68 27.10
C GLY A 188 40.39 -11.79 25.87
N GLN A 189 39.15 -11.78 25.38
CA GLN A 189 38.78 -10.93 24.23
C GLN A 189 38.69 -9.46 24.61
N LEU A 190 39.36 -8.60 23.84
CA LEU A 190 39.31 -7.15 23.99
C LEU A 190 38.07 -6.56 23.30
N ILE A 191 37.29 -5.80 24.05
CA ILE A 191 36.17 -4.97 23.59
C ILE A 191 36.55 -3.52 23.81
N THR A 192 36.40 -2.71 22.77
CA THR A 192 36.63 -1.27 22.82
C THR A 192 35.31 -0.55 23.04
N LEU A 193 35.19 0.17 24.14
CA LEU A 193 34.06 1.02 24.48
C LEU A 193 34.39 2.44 24.01
N THR A 194 33.69 2.94 23.00
CA THR A 194 33.85 4.32 22.51
C THR A 194 32.67 5.16 22.97
N ALA A 195 32.95 6.18 23.77
CA ALA A 195 31.97 7.10 24.31
C ALA A 195 32.09 8.51 23.72
N SER A 196 31.07 9.35 23.93
CA SER A 196 31.08 10.76 23.54
C SER A 196 32.30 11.50 24.11
N ALA A 197 32.85 12.47 23.37
CA ALA A 197 34.06 13.19 23.76
C ALA A 197 33.92 13.88 25.12
N GLY A 198 34.84 13.58 26.03
CA GLY A 198 34.87 14.18 27.37
C GLY A 198 33.93 13.52 28.38
N PHE A 199 33.24 12.44 28.01
CA PHE A 199 32.39 11.68 28.93
C PHE A 199 33.19 10.90 29.98
N ILE A 200 34.36 10.39 29.60
CA ILE A 200 35.18 9.56 30.49
C ILE A 200 36.15 10.45 31.24
N ASP A 201 36.03 10.49 32.57
CA ASP A 201 37.13 10.88 33.44
C ASP A 201 38.06 9.66 33.66
N PRO A 202 39.29 9.65 33.13
CA PRO A 202 40.20 8.53 33.31
C PRO A 202 40.59 8.27 34.78
N ALA A 203 40.36 9.24 35.68
CA ALA A 203 40.60 9.08 37.11
C ALA A 203 39.40 8.48 37.86
N ASP A 204 38.19 8.53 37.30
CA ASP A 204 36.95 8.08 37.95
C ASP A 204 35.91 7.56 36.95
N PHE A 205 35.99 6.25 36.66
CA PHE A 205 34.99 5.53 35.88
C PHE A 205 34.84 4.07 36.33
N THR A 206 33.71 3.46 36.01
CA THR A 206 33.42 2.04 36.24
C THR A 206 32.76 1.44 35.01
N VAL A 207 33.23 0.26 34.60
CA VAL A 207 32.57 -0.54 33.56
C VAL A 207 31.85 -1.70 34.23
N LEU A 208 30.58 -1.90 33.87
CA LEU A 208 29.77 -3.03 34.31
C LEU A 208 29.30 -3.80 33.07
N LEU A 209 29.44 -5.11 33.11
CA LEU A 209 28.86 -6.04 32.16
C LEU A 209 27.81 -6.85 32.92
N THR A 210 26.54 -6.81 32.51
CA THR A 210 25.45 -7.55 33.18
C THR A 210 24.72 -8.45 32.20
N ASP A 211 24.35 -9.64 32.63
CA ASP A 211 23.41 -10.50 31.89
C ASP A 211 21.95 -10.03 32.04
N ALA A 212 21.03 -10.74 31.37
CA ALA A 212 19.61 -10.43 31.38
C ALA A 212 18.98 -10.51 32.79
N GLU A 213 19.55 -11.32 33.68
CA GLU A 213 19.15 -11.44 35.09
C GLU A 213 19.75 -10.33 35.98
N GLY A 214 20.56 -9.43 35.41
CA GLY A 214 21.22 -8.34 36.12
C GLY A 214 22.47 -8.76 36.90
N THR A 215 22.98 -9.98 36.69
CA THR A 215 24.19 -10.48 37.34
C THR A 215 25.42 -9.90 36.67
N THR A 216 26.29 -9.25 37.45
CA THR A 216 27.54 -8.69 36.94
C THR A 216 28.54 -9.77 36.56
N ARG A 217 29.14 -9.64 35.38
CA ARG A 217 30.20 -10.49 34.85
C ARG A 217 31.55 -9.76 34.97
N PRO A 218 32.62 -10.47 35.38
CA PRO A 218 33.91 -9.84 35.62
C PRO A 218 34.57 -9.41 34.30
N VAL A 219 35.12 -8.21 34.31
CA VAL A 219 35.87 -7.62 33.20
C VAL A 219 37.11 -6.89 33.70
N THR A 220 38.23 -7.01 32.97
CA THR A 220 39.49 -6.32 33.27
C THR A 220 39.67 -5.13 32.34
N VAL A 221 39.82 -3.93 32.89
CA VAL A 221 40.15 -2.73 32.10
C VAL A 221 41.63 -2.75 31.71
N GLN A 222 41.91 -2.67 30.41
CA GLN A 222 43.28 -2.67 29.84
C GLN A 222 43.85 -1.25 29.67
N GLY A 223 43.00 -0.23 29.64
CA GLY A 223 43.38 1.18 29.53
C GLY A 223 42.20 2.07 29.18
N ALA A 224 42.30 3.36 29.51
CA ALA A 224 41.26 4.35 29.25
C ALA A 224 41.84 5.72 28.84
N ASN A 225 41.12 6.42 27.98
CA ASN A 225 41.30 7.85 27.73
C ASN A 225 39.93 8.54 27.81
N THR A 226 39.86 9.82 27.46
CA THR A 226 38.64 10.64 27.57
C THR A 226 37.48 10.24 26.65
N THR A 227 37.70 9.25 25.78
CA THR A 227 36.74 8.79 24.73
C THR A 227 36.65 7.27 24.60
N ILE A 228 37.67 6.53 25.03
CA ILE A 228 37.83 5.11 24.76
C ILE A 228 38.25 4.38 26.03
N VAL A 229 37.58 3.27 26.33
CA VAL A 229 38.00 2.30 27.35
C VAL A 229 38.19 0.93 26.69
N GLY A 230 39.36 0.33 26.84
CA GLY A 230 39.62 -1.05 26.44
C GLY A 230 39.31 -2.00 27.60
N VAL A 231 38.46 -2.98 27.36
CA VAL A 231 38.00 -3.93 28.39
C VAL A 231 38.17 -5.36 27.88
N THR A 232 38.76 -6.20 28.70
CA THR A 232 38.92 -7.64 28.45
C THR A 232 37.89 -8.42 29.25
N LEU A 233 37.24 -9.40 28.62
CA LEU A 233 36.35 -10.32 29.31
C LEU A 233 37.17 -11.31 30.16
N ASP A 234 36.85 -11.47 31.45
CA ASP A 234 37.63 -12.34 32.35
C ASP A 234 37.14 -13.80 32.33
N ALA A 235 35.94 -14.03 31.82
CA ALA A 235 35.30 -15.33 31.75
C ALA A 235 34.52 -15.49 30.45
N ASP A 236 34.25 -16.74 30.10
CA ASP A 236 33.42 -17.07 28.95
C ASP A 236 31.97 -16.70 29.23
N LEU A 237 31.33 -16.10 28.23
CA LEU A 237 29.95 -15.69 28.27
C LEU A 237 29.08 -16.72 27.53
N PRO A 238 28.02 -17.23 28.17
CA PRO A 238 26.96 -17.97 27.47
C PRO A 238 26.33 -17.18 26.32
N LEU A 239 25.54 -17.87 25.49
CA LEU A 239 24.67 -17.21 24.51
C LEU A 239 23.72 -16.23 25.18
N GLY A 240 23.61 -15.03 24.61
CA GLY A 240 22.67 -14.03 25.07
C GLY A 240 23.12 -12.59 24.86
N THR A 241 22.22 -11.68 25.20
CA THR A 241 22.46 -10.24 25.23
C THR A 241 23.02 -9.84 26.60
N TYR A 242 24.11 -9.08 26.60
CA TYR A 242 24.71 -8.51 27.79
C TYR A 242 24.70 -6.99 27.71
N SER A 243 24.25 -6.32 28.77
CA SER A 243 24.31 -4.86 28.86
C SER A 243 25.69 -4.44 29.35
N VAL A 244 26.37 -3.60 28.56
CA VAL A 244 27.63 -2.95 28.93
C VAL A 244 27.34 -1.52 29.34
N SER A 245 27.59 -1.19 30.60
CA SER A 245 27.38 0.14 31.15
C SER A 245 28.71 0.77 31.56
N LEU A 246 28.96 1.99 31.10
CA LEU A 246 30.09 2.83 31.48
C LEU A 246 29.58 3.97 32.35
N LEU A 247 29.99 3.99 33.62
CA LEU A 247 29.65 5.03 34.59
C LEU A 247 30.86 5.94 34.78
N SER A 248 30.69 7.26 34.62
CA SER A 248 31.71 8.26 34.95
C SER A 248 31.03 9.53 35.47
N GLY A 249 31.52 10.09 36.58
CA GLY A 249 30.93 11.29 37.19
C GLY A 249 29.46 11.16 37.63
N GLY A 250 28.98 9.94 37.90
CA GLY A 250 27.58 9.67 38.28
C GLY A 250 26.60 9.57 37.10
N ILE A 251 27.08 9.63 35.86
CA ILE A 251 26.28 9.48 34.63
C ILE A 251 26.64 8.15 33.98
N ALA A 252 25.63 7.40 33.52
CA ALA A 252 25.80 6.11 32.87
C ALA A 252 25.53 6.21 31.36
N ALA A 253 26.38 5.57 30.55
CA ALA A 253 26.13 5.30 29.15
C ALA A 253 26.09 3.77 28.94
N GLY A 254 25.15 3.27 28.14
CA GLY A 254 24.93 1.83 27.93
C GLY A 254 25.00 1.41 26.47
N ALA A 255 25.44 0.18 26.22
CA ALA A 255 25.41 -0.46 24.91
C ALA A 255 25.30 -1.99 25.08
N ASP A 256 24.70 -2.66 24.09
CA ASP A 256 24.49 -4.11 24.15
C ASP A 256 25.62 -4.88 23.45
N LEU A 257 26.17 -5.87 24.16
CA LEU A 257 27.09 -6.87 23.66
C LEU A 257 26.32 -8.17 23.40
N GLN A 258 26.37 -8.65 22.17
CA GLN A 258 25.71 -9.89 21.77
C GLN A 258 26.69 -11.04 21.71
N VAL A 259 26.39 -12.14 22.39
CA VAL A 259 27.13 -13.41 22.25
C VAL A 259 26.23 -14.39 21.50
N THR A 260 26.58 -14.69 20.25
CA THR A 260 25.76 -15.46 19.32
C THR A 260 26.54 -16.66 18.77
N SER A 261 25.85 -17.75 18.42
CA SER A 261 26.52 -18.89 17.81
C SER A 261 27.14 -18.52 16.46
N ARG A 262 28.24 -19.18 16.12
CA ARG A 262 28.90 -19.04 14.82
C ARG A 262 27.97 -19.55 13.71
N SER A 263 27.91 -18.84 12.59
CA SER A 263 27.07 -19.26 11.47
C SER A 263 27.74 -19.02 10.12
N ILE A 264 27.21 -19.69 9.10
CA ILE A 264 27.61 -19.52 7.70
C ILE A 264 26.37 -19.30 6.84
N ALA A 265 26.54 -18.57 5.74
CA ALA A 265 25.53 -18.36 4.72
C ALA A 265 26.04 -18.88 3.37
N VAL A 266 25.14 -19.42 2.55
CA VAL A 266 25.45 -19.95 1.22
C VAL A 266 24.80 -19.10 0.13
N GLU A 267 25.54 -18.86 -0.95
CA GLU A 267 25.06 -18.16 -2.15
C GLU A 267 25.34 -19.01 -3.40
N PRO A 268 24.33 -19.23 -4.27
CA PRO A 268 22.94 -18.77 -4.12
C PRO A 268 22.21 -19.49 -2.97
N LYS A 269 21.19 -18.84 -2.38
CA LYS A 269 20.39 -19.39 -1.28
C LYS A 269 19.46 -20.54 -1.71
N HIS A 270 19.27 -20.69 -3.02
CA HIS A 270 18.48 -21.73 -3.68
C HIS A 270 19.04 -21.95 -5.08
N VAL A 271 19.01 -23.19 -5.56
CA VAL A 271 19.44 -23.56 -6.92
C VAL A 271 18.25 -24.15 -7.68
N GLU A 272 17.89 -23.58 -8.83
CA GLU A 272 16.79 -24.09 -9.67
C GLU A 272 17.12 -25.45 -10.32
N SER A 273 16.11 -26.28 -10.61
CA SER A 273 16.28 -27.63 -11.20
C SER A 273 16.90 -27.62 -12.61
N THR A 274 16.87 -26.48 -13.28
CA THR A 274 17.40 -26.22 -14.63
C THR A 274 18.90 -25.97 -14.66
N TRP A 275 19.56 -25.91 -13.50
CA TRP A 275 20.99 -25.61 -13.41
C TRP A 275 21.88 -26.62 -14.14
N SER A 276 23.05 -26.15 -14.59
CA SER A 276 24.08 -26.93 -15.27
C SER A 276 25.40 -26.89 -14.52
N ALA A 277 26.11 -28.01 -14.47
CA ALA A 277 27.46 -28.07 -13.90
C ALA A 277 28.52 -27.51 -14.88
N PRO A 278 29.58 -26.84 -14.39
CA PRO A 278 29.86 -26.59 -12.98
C PRO A 278 29.08 -25.39 -12.42
N LEU A 279 28.62 -25.50 -11.17
CA LEU A 279 28.02 -24.40 -10.42
C LEU A 279 28.89 -24.06 -9.21
N THR A 280 29.32 -22.81 -9.09
CA THR A 280 30.08 -22.32 -7.94
C THR A 280 29.14 -21.90 -6.82
N ILE A 281 29.35 -22.44 -5.63
CA ILE A 281 28.66 -22.05 -4.39
C ILE A 281 29.65 -21.25 -3.53
N LYS A 282 29.23 -20.06 -3.11
CA LYS A 282 29.96 -19.21 -2.17
C LYS A 282 29.45 -19.47 -0.76
N VAL A 283 30.37 -19.58 0.19
CA VAL A 283 30.11 -19.71 1.62
C VAL A 283 30.73 -18.51 2.33
N THR A 284 29.90 -17.73 3.02
CA THR A 284 30.29 -16.55 3.79
C THR A 284 30.09 -16.84 5.28
N GLY A 285 31.12 -16.64 6.10
CA GLY A 285 31.03 -16.79 7.55
C GLY A 285 30.52 -15.52 8.23
N ASP A 286 29.54 -15.66 9.12
CA ASP A 286 29.16 -14.64 10.09
C ASP A 286 29.70 -15.04 11.47
N LEU A 287 30.53 -14.17 12.05
CA LEU A 287 31.38 -14.46 13.21
C LEU A 287 32.23 -15.75 13.07
N THR A 288 32.38 -16.25 11.84
CA THR A 288 33.10 -17.47 11.50
C THR A 288 34.25 -17.10 10.58
N GLN A 289 35.47 -17.36 11.03
CA GLN A 289 36.66 -17.21 10.20
C GLN A 289 37.13 -18.57 9.69
N PHE A 290 37.62 -18.57 8.45
CA PHE A 290 38.10 -19.74 7.77
C PHE A 290 39.61 -19.74 7.64
N THR A 291 40.25 -20.84 8.04
CA THR A 291 41.67 -21.11 7.85
C THR A 291 41.93 -21.70 6.45
N PRO A 292 43.20 -21.74 5.98
CA PRO A 292 43.53 -22.45 4.74
C PRO A 292 43.27 -23.97 4.79
N THR A 293 43.02 -24.54 5.98
CA THR A 293 42.76 -25.98 6.16
C THR A 293 41.27 -26.33 6.22
N ALA A 294 40.39 -25.33 6.14
CA ALA A 294 38.95 -25.52 6.13
C ALA A 294 38.51 -26.50 5.00
N ARG A 295 37.61 -27.42 5.34
CA ARG A 295 37.05 -28.42 4.43
C ARG A 295 35.55 -28.25 4.33
N ILE A 296 34.99 -28.50 3.16
CA ILE A 296 33.55 -28.46 2.94
C ILE A 296 33.05 -29.87 2.66
N THR A 297 31.96 -30.24 3.31
CA THR A 297 31.19 -31.43 3.00
C THR A 297 29.78 -31.03 2.57
N LEU A 298 29.18 -31.83 1.69
CA LEU A 298 27.82 -31.67 1.21
C LEU A 298 27.07 -32.97 1.40
N ALA A 299 26.05 -32.97 2.25
CA ALA A 299 25.25 -34.15 2.58
C ALA A 299 23.76 -33.89 2.30
N SER A 300 23.07 -34.85 1.69
CA SER A 300 21.61 -34.76 1.52
C SER A 300 20.90 -34.95 2.86
N ILE A 301 19.84 -34.19 3.07
CA ILE A 301 18.95 -34.30 4.23
C ILE A 301 17.58 -34.77 3.73
N ASP A 302 16.96 -35.71 4.47
CA ASP A 302 15.60 -36.16 4.17
C ASP A 302 14.52 -35.23 4.74
N SER A 303 13.26 -35.48 4.39
CA SER A 303 12.11 -34.70 4.90
C SER A 303 11.84 -34.85 6.40
N ALA A 304 12.56 -35.72 7.10
CA ALA A 304 12.48 -35.85 8.56
C ALA A 304 13.61 -35.07 9.28
N GLY A 305 14.43 -34.31 8.56
CA GLY A 305 15.60 -33.63 9.12
C GLY A 305 16.70 -34.60 9.53
N SER A 306 16.60 -35.87 9.13
CA SER A 306 17.55 -36.91 9.48
C SER A 306 18.64 -36.96 8.41
N THR A 307 19.90 -36.94 8.85
CA THR A 307 21.06 -37.26 8.01
C THR A 307 21.11 -38.78 7.82
N GLY A 308 20.09 -39.36 7.19
CA GLY A 308 19.73 -40.76 7.40
C GLY A 308 19.30 -41.54 6.16
N GLY A 309 20.14 -41.59 5.12
CA GLY A 309 19.89 -42.46 3.97
C GLY A 309 21.13 -42.89 3.20
N SER A 310 22.11 -43.56 3.80
CA SER A 310 23.26 -44.18 3.08
C SER A 310 24.02 -43.27 2.07
N GLY A 311 23.88 -41.95 2.19
CA GLY A 311 24.30 -41.00 1.16
C GLY A 311 25.81 -40.87 1.14
N THR A 312 26.43 -41.24 0.03
CA THR A 312 27.84 -40.93 -0.22
C THR A 312 27.99 -39.41 -0.20
N PRO A 313 28.97 -38.82 0.52
CA PRO A 313 29.22 -37.39 0.48
C PRO A 313 29.31 -36.93 -0.98
N ILE A 314 28.54 -35.92 -1.35
CA ILE A 314 28.60 -35.40 -2.71
C ILE A 314 29.96 -34.75 -2.88
N ALA A 315 30.70 -35.19 -3.90
CA ALA A 315 32.02 -34.67 -4.17
C ALA A 315 31.94 -33.19 -4.54
N VAL A 316 32.46 -32.34 -3.66
CA VAL A 316 32.71 -30.93 -3.94
C VAL A 316 34.13 -30.78 -4.50
N ALA A 317 34.32 -29.89 -5.49
CA ALA A 317 35.61 -29.65 -6.10
C ALA A 317 36.02 -28.17 -6.00
N ASN A 318 37.28 -27.88 -6.35
CA ASN A 318 37.82 -26.52 -6.45
C ASN A 318 37.61 -25.65 -5.20
N THR A 319 37.56 -26.28 -4.01
CA THR A 319 37.39 -25.58 -2.75
C THR A 319 38.54 -24.59 -2.55
N ARG A 320 38.22 -23.29 -2.56
CA ARG A 320 39.20 -22.22 -2.47
C ARG A 320 38.73 -21.16 -1.49
N ARG A 321 39.59 -20.86 -0.52
CA ARG A 321 39.45 -19.70 0.35
C ARG A 321 39.74 -18.41 -0.44
N LEU A 322 38.80 -17.47 -0.40
CA LEU A 322 38.92 -16.15 -1.01
C LEU A 322 39.39 -15.11 0.01
N SER A 323 38.87 -15.17 1.23
CA SER A 323 39.21 -14.28 2.34
C SER A 323 39.17 -15.04 3.67
N HIS A 324 39.40 -14.37 4.81
CA HIS A 324 39.18 -14.96 6.13
C HIS A 324 37.73 -15.32 6.45
N THR A 325 36.75 -14.87 5.67
CA THR A 325 35.32 -15.09 5.91
C THR A 325 34.61 -15.64 4.69
N GLU A 326 35.34 -15.93 3.61
CA GLU A 326 34.77 -16.43 2.37
C GLU A 326 35.54 -17.64 1.82
N ILE A 327 34.81 -18.72 1.58
CA ILE A 327 35.26 -19.89 0.82
C ILE A 327 34.27 -20.12 -0.32
N ARG A 328 34.75 -20.65 -1.44
CA ARG A 328 33.89 -21.18 -2.50
C ARG A 328 34.22 -22.64 -2.79
N PHE A 329 33.25 -23.38 -3.31
CA PHE A 329 33.43 -24.70 -3.89
C PHE A 329 32.54 -24.87 -5.13
N ASP A 330 32.86 -25.84 -5.97
CA ASP A 330 32.10 -26.12 -7.19
C ASP A 330 31.37 -27.46 -7.10
N LEU A 331 30.11 -27.47 -7.54
CA LEU A 331 29.38 -28.67 -7.92
C LEU A 331 29.75 -29.03 -9.36
N THR A 332 30.53 -30.09 -9.54
CA THR A 332 31.10 -30.46 -10.86
C THR A 332 30.24 -31.39 -11.69
N SER A 333 29.19 -31.95 -11.10
CA SER A 333 28.18 -32.78 -11.77
C SER A 333 26.80 -32.45 -11.22
N LYS A 334 25.75 -32.69 -12.02
CA LYS A 334 24.37 -32.52 -11.57
C LYS A 334 24.11 -33.42 -10.35
N VAL A 335 23.51 -32.84 -9.31
CA VAL A 335 23.09 -33.56 -8.10
C VAL A 335 21.57 -33.71 -8.13
N PRO A 336 21.00 -34.75 -7.48
CA PRO A 336 19.55 -34.92 -7.38
C PRO A 336 18.86 -33.70 -6.77
N ASP A 337 17.60 -33.49 -7.12
CA ASP A 337 16.78 -32.46 -6.48
C ASP A 337 16.53 -32.85 -5.01
N GLY A 338 16.66 -31.89 -4.09
CA GLY A 338 16.54 -32.12 -2.65
C GLY A 338 17.21 -31.03 -1.81
N THR A 339 17.16 -31.22 -0.50
CA THR A 339 17.81 -30.33 0.49
C THR A 339 19.18 -30.88 0.87
N TYR A 340 20.18 -30.01 0.90
CA TYR A 340 21.56 -30.37 1.23
C TYR A 340 22.10 -29.54 2.39
N LEU A 341 22.82 -30.19 3.30
CA LEU A 341 23.61 -29.55 4.34
C LEU A 341 25.01 -29.26 3.79
N VAL A 342 25.36 -27.99 3.71
CA VAL A 342 26.73 -27.51 3.46
C VAL A 342 27.40 -27.34 4.81
N THR A 343 28.36 -28.20 5.14
CA THR A 343 29.10 -28.10 6.41
C THR A 343 30.54 -27.69 6.14
N VAL A 344 30.98 -26.61 6.80
CA VAL A 344 32.38 -26.21 6.86
C VAL A 344 32.99 -26.79 8.13
N HIS A 345 34.00 -27.64 7.97
CA HIS A 345 34.83 -28.16 9.04
C HIS A 345 36.14 -27.41 9.07
N ASP A 346 36.45 -26.77 10.19
CA ASP A 346 37.67 -26.02 10.37
C ASP A 346 38.24 -26.21 11.78
N THR A 347 39.40 -25.63 12.04
CA THR A 347 40.05 -25.66 13.35
C THR A 347 40.65 -24.30 13.65
N GLU A 348 40.15 -23.65 14.69
CA GLU A 348 40.72 -22.43 15.21
C GLU A 348 41.87 -22.76 16.17
N THR A 349 42.92 -21.95 16.13
CA THR A 349 44.04 -22.06 17.08
C THR A 349 43.91 -20.91 18.07
N LEU A 350 43.67 -21.24 19.33
CA LEU A 350 43.46 -20.28 20.41
C LEU A 350 44.79 -19.63 20.85
N PRO A 351 44.76 -18.48 21.56
CA PRO A 351 45.97 -17.78 22.02
C PRO A 351 46.86 -18.62 22.95
N ASP A 352 46.30 -19.60 23.65
CA ASP A 352 47.02 -20.56 24.50
C ASP A 352 47.65 -21.73 23.71
N GLY A 353 47.49 -21.74 22.38
CA GLY A 353 48.00 -22.76 21.46
C GLY A 353 47.10 -24.00 21.34
N SER A 354 45.98 -24.06 22.07
CA SER A 354 45.01 -25.15 21.93
C SER A 354 44.20 -25.02 20.62
N ARG A 355 43.66 -26.15 20.14
CA ARG A 355 42.94 -26.24 18.86
C ARG A 355 41.46 -26.52 19.12
N LEU A 356 40.59 -25.62 18.68
CA LEU A 356 39.14 -25.76 18.81
C LEU A 356 38.55 -26.17 17.45
N PRO A 357 37.88 -27.33 17.33
CA PRO A 357 37.15 -27.66 16.11
C PRO A 357 35.98 -26.68 15.93
N VAL A 358 35.87 -26.12 14.73
CA VAL A 358 34.78 -25.21 14.36
C VAL A 358 33.99 -25.90 13.25
N GLU A 359 32.74 -26.22 13.53
CA GLU A 359 31.81 -26.77 12.55
C GLU A 359 30.62 -25.83 12.42
N CYS A 360 30.38 -25.35 11.21
CA CYS A 360 29.24 -24.52 10.88
C CYS A 360 28.55 -25.09 9.66
N SER A 361 27.23 -25.11 9.69
CA SER A 361 26.42 -25.68 8.61
C SER A 361 25.41 -24.66 8.08
N ALA A 362 25.01 -24.81 6.83
CA ALA A 362 23.90 -24.08 6.21
C ALA A 362 23.16 -24.98 5.23
N LEU A 363 21.87 -24.70 5.03
CA LEU A 363 21.03 -25.45 4.13
C LEU A 363 21.09 -24.88 2.70
N LEU A 364 21.14 -25.76 1.72
CA LEU A 364 21.13 -25.46 0.29
C LEU A 364 20.06 -26.33 -0.40
N PRO A 365 18.86 -25.78 -0.68
CA PRO A 365 17.87 -26.46 -1.51
C PRO A 365 18.29 -26.39 -2.99
N ILE A 366 18.25 -27.55 -3.66
CA ILE A 366 18.59 -27.70 -5.07
C ILE A 366 17.41 -28.37 -5.78
N GLY A 367 16.88 -27.74 -6.82
CA GLY A 367 15.83 -28.29 -7.67
C GLY A 367 14.43 -28.37 -7.05
N LEU A 368 14.20 -27.77 -5.88
CA LEU A 368 12.90 -27.74 -5.22
C LEU A 368 12.07 -26.52 -5.66
N PRO A 369 10.74 -26.65 -5.86
CA PRO A 369 9.77 -25.55 -5.88
C PRO A 369 10.01 -24.52 -4.75
N LEU A 370 9.77 -23.24 -5.03
CA LEU A 370 10.12 -22.14 -4.11
C LEU A 370 8.91 -21.72 -3.25
N LEU A 371 9.11 -21.64 -1.93
CA LEU A 371 8.16 -21.03 -1.00
C LEU A 371 8.60 -19.60 -0.67
N SER A 372 7.69 -18.65 -0.82
CA SER A 372 7.85 -17.29 -0.28
C SER A 372 7.38 -17.29 1.17
N ILE A 373 8.26 -16.89 2.09
CA ILE A 373 7.96 -16.83 3.53
C ILE A 373 7.74 -15.39 3.96
N GLU A 374 6.59 -15.09 4.57
CA GLU A 374 6.23 -13.75 5.04
C GLU A 374 5.88 -13.77 6.55
N PRO A 375 6.51 -12.94 7.39
CA PRO A 375 7.67 -12.09 7.09
C PRO A 375 8.94 -12.92 6.84
N ALA A 376 9.76 -12.50 5.87
CA ALA A 376 11.05 -13.14 5.58
C ALA A 376 12.11 -12.93 6.69
N THR A 377 11.84 -12.02 7.63
CA THR A 377 12.70 -11.75 8.79
C THR A 377 11.86 -11.59 10.06
N LEU A 378 12.24 -12.29 11.12
CA LEU A 378 11.67 -12.15 12.46
C LEU A 378 12.71 -11.52 13.41
N PRO A 379 12.27 -10.68 14.38
CA PRO A 379 13.15 -10.13 15.42
C PRO A 379 13.54 -11.20 16.44
N THR A 380 14.77 -11.18 16.96
CA THR A 380 15.18 -12.06 18.08
C THR A 380 14.24 -11.89 19.27
N GLY A 381 13.78 -13.00 19.87
CA GLY A 381 12.90 -12.97 21.05
C GLY A 381 11.41 -12.73 20.75
N TYR A 382 10.96 -12.93 19.51
CA TYR A 382 9.54 -12.87 19.14
C TYR A 382 8.67 -13.82 20.01
N PRO A 383 7.40 -13.48 20.28
CA PRO A 383 6.55 -14.26 21.18
C PRO A 383 6.25 -15.65 20.62
N ALA A 384 6.21 -16.66 21.49
CA ALA A 384 5.80 -18.02 21.13
C ALA A 384 4.38 -18.02 20.52
N GLY A 385 4.17 -18.82 19.48
CA GLY A 385 2.92 -18.82 18.69
C GLY A 385 2.85 -17.74 17.61
N THR A 386 3.97 -17.08 17.28
CA THR A 386 4.03 -16.17 16.12
C THR A 386 3.78 -16.96 14.83
N THR A 387 2.84 -16.50 14.02
CA THR A 387 2.48 -17.08 12.73
C THR A 387 3.31 -16.46 11.60
N ILE A 388 3.83 -17.29 10.70
CA ILE A 388 4.44 -16.91 9.42
C ILE A 388 3.68 -17.56 8.26
N ASP A 389 3.60 -16.87 7.13
CA ASP A 389 2.93 -17.32 5.92
C ASP A 389 3.92 -18.01 4.98
N ALA A 390 3.56 -19.18 4.45
CA ALA A 390 4.25 -19.86 3.36
C ALA A 390 3.37 -19.85 2.10
N ILE A 391 3.84 -19.15 1.07
CA ILE A 391 3.12 -18.95 -0.20
C ILE A 391 3.87 -19.67 -1.31
N ALA A 392 3.15 -20.46 -2.11
CA ALA A 392 3.73 -21.20 -3.23
C ALA A 392 2.99 -20.89 -4.55
N SER A 393 3.73 -20.73 -5.63
CA SER A 393 3.19 -20.58 -6.99
C SER A 393 3.16 -21.90 -7.77
N ASP A 394 4.05 -22.83 -7.43
CA ASP A 394 4.31 -24.09 -8.13
C ASP A 394 4.21 -25.33 -7.23
N PHE A 395 3.75 -25.17 -5.97
CA PHE A 395 3.44 -26.26 -5.04
C PHE A 395 1.99 -26.15 -4.52
N GLY A 396 1.24 -27.24 -4.64
CA GLY A 396 -0.18 -27.29 -4.25
C GLY A 396 -0.39 -27.81 -2.83
N PHE A 397 -0.65 -26.93 -1.86
CA PHE A 397 -0.97 -27.33 -0.49
C PHE A 397 -2.33 -28.04 -0.40
N ASN A 398 -2.42 -29.09 0.40
CA ASN A 398 -3.64 -29.85 0.63
C ASN A 398 -3.64 -30.47 2.04
N ALA A 399 -4.72 -31.16 2.42
CA ALA A 399 -4.87 -31.73 3.77
C ALA A 399 -3.79 -32.78 4.14
N ALA A 400 -3.08 -33.35 3.17
CA ALA A 400 -1.97 -34.29 3.38
C ALA A 400 -0.59 -33.62 3.35
N THR A 401 -0.51 -32.29 3.14
CA THR A 401 0.76 -31.56 3.21
C THR A 401 1.33 -31.63 4.62
N THR A 402 2.57 -32.08 4.72
CA THR A 402 3.40 -31.97 5.92
C THR A 402 4.38 -30.82 5.78
N LEU A 403 4.60 -30.07 6.86
CA LEU A 403 5.54 -28.96 6.90
C LEU A 403 6.53 -29.17 8.05
N VAL A 404 7.79 -28.87 7.77
CA VAL A 404 8.87 -28.96 8.73
C VAL A 404 9.70 -27.70 8.65
N VAL A 405 10.02 -27.11 9.80
CA VAL A 405 11.01 -26.03 9.91
C VAL A 405 12.33 -26.66 10.32
N LEU A 406 13.39 -26.40 9.57
CA LEU A 406 14.73 -26.92 9.81
C LEU A 406 15.67 -25.77 10.19
N ASN A 407 16.46 -25.96 11.24
CA ASN A 407 17.57 -25.06 11.56
C ASN A 407 18.82 -25.37 10.73
N THR A 408 19.87 -24.58 10.91
CA THR A 408 21.14 -24.73 10.16
C THR A 408 21.87 -26.05 10.42
N ALA A 409 21.57 -26.77 11.50
CA ALA A 409 22.08 -28.11 11.77
C ALA A 409 21.22 -29.23 11.12
N GLY A 410 20.14 -28.86 10.44
CA GLY A 410 19.17 -29.80 9.86
C GLY A 410 18.19 -30.39 10.89
N ALA A 411 18.20 -29.90 12.13
CA ALA A 411 17.26 -30.37 13.15
C ALA A 411 15.90 -29.68 12.99
N THR A 412 14.83 -30.44 13.28
CA THR A 412 13.44 -29.99 13.15
C THR A 412 13.04 -29.10 14.33
N GLU A 413 12.52 -27.92 14.03
CA GLU A 413 11.94 -26.99 14.98
C GLU A 413 10.43 -27.22 15.12
N ALA A 414 9.92 -27.08 16.35
CA ALA A 414 8.52 -27.34 16.64
C ALA A 414 7.62 -26.26 16.00
N CYS A 415 6.72 -26.70 15.11
CA CYS A 415 5.73 -25.85 14.48
C CYS A 415 4.42 -26.63 14.26
N THR A 416 3.32 -25.88 14.11
CA THR A 416 2.07 -26.41 13.57
C THR A 416 1.71 -25.63 12.33
N HIS A 417 0.92 -26.22 11.43
CA HIS A 417 0.53 -25.54 10.20
C HIS A 417 -0.95 -25.69 9.90
N ARG A 418 -1.50 -24.70 9.19
CA ARG A 418 -2.89 -24.68 8.73
C ARG A 418 -2.93 -24.36 7.24
N VAL A 419 -3.49 -25.27 6.47
CA VAL A 419 -3.70 -25.08 5.03
C VAL A 419 -4.88 -24.14 4.81
N MET A 420 -4.59 -22.94 4.30
CA MET A 420 -5.58 -21.88 4.07
C MET A 420 -6.14 -21.93 2.65
N GLY A 421 -5.36 -22.49 1.71
CA GLY A 421 -5.75 -22.74 0.33
C GLY A 421 -4.67 -23.50 -0.42
N LEU A 422 -4.86 -23.68 -1.74
CA LEU A 422 -3.93 -24.44 -2.59
C LEU A 422 -2.53 -23.82 -2.69
N THR A 423 -2.38 -22.52 -2.43
CA THR A 423 -1.14 -21.76 -2.59
C THR A 423 -0.66 -21.12 -1.29
N HIS A 424 -1.35 -21.36 -0.17
CA HIS A 424 -1.09 -20.66 1.08
C HIS A 424 -1.29 -21.57 2.29
N VAL A 425 -0.27 -21.62 3.13
CA VAL A 425 -0.29 -22.21 4.46
C VAL A 425 0.21 -21.20 5.49
N GLU A 426 -0.48 -21.14 6.63
CA GLU A 426 0.00 -20.49 7.85
C GLU A 426 0.82 -21.47 8.69
N ILE A 427 1.96 -21.04 9.23
CA ILE A 427 2.86 -21.83 10.07
C ILE A 427 2.99 -21.11 11.42
N ASP A 428 2.56 -21.76 12.49
CA ASP A 428 2.67 -21.28 13.86
C ASP A 428 3.95 -21.84 14.49
N LEU A 429 4.88 -20.97 14.85
CA LEU A 429 6.14 -21.34 15.51
C LEU A 429 5.89 -21.53 17.02
N ALA A 430 6.13 -22.74 17.52
CA ALA A 430 5.74 -23.10 18.89
C ALA A 430 6.54 -22.36 19.98
N THR A 431 7.79 -21.98 19.67
CA THR A 431 8.70 -21.26 20.57
C THR A 431 9.46 -20.19 19.82
N SER A 432 10.00 -19.20 20.56
CA SER A 432 10.95 -18.25 19.98
C SER A 432 12.22 -19.00 19.56
N LEU A 433 12.63 -18.80 18.32
CA LEU A 433 13.83 -19.43 17.77
C LEU A 433 15.06 -18.51 17.94
N PRO A 434 16.26 -19.07 18.16
CA PRO A 434 17.51 -18.29 18.20
C PRO A 434 17.80 -17.52 16.91
N GLU A 435 18.70 -16.54 16.97
CA GLU A 435 19.20 -15.86 15.77
C GLU A 435 19.82 -16.87 14.80
N GLY A 436 19.42 -16.80 13.53
CA GLY A 436 19.83 -17.77 12.52
C GLY A 436 18.96 -17.78 11.26
N THR A 437 19.36 -18.58 10.28
CA THR A 437 18.57 -18.84 9.08
C THR A 437 17.84 -20.17 9.23
N TYR A 438 16.56 -20.18 8.89
CA TYR A 438 15.69 -21.35 9.00
C TYR A 438 15.09 -21.67 7.63
N LEU A 439 14.96 -22.96 7.32
CA LEU A 439 14.35 -23.45 6.09
C LEU A 439 12.99 -24.05 6.41
N VAL A 440 11.99 -23.70 5.63
CA VAL A 440 10.65 -24.28 5.65
C VAL A 440 10.56 -25.27 4.50
N LEU A 441 10.31 -26.54 4.81
CA LEU A 441 10.11 -27.61 3.82
C LEU A 441 8.64 -28.06 3.86
N ALA A 442 7.92 -27.87 2.76
CA ALA A 442 6.60 -28.44 2.56
C ALA A 442 6.72 -29.71 1.71
N SER A 443 6.02 -30.77 2.09
CA SER A 443 6.04 -32.04 1.36
C SER A 443 4.63 -32.61 1.18
N ASN A 444 4.37 -33.13 -0.01
CA ASN A 444 3.16 -33.87 -0.35
C ASN A 444 3.55 -35.26 -0.81
N THR A 445 3.18 -36.28 -0.03
CA THR A 445 3.47 -37.67 -0.37
C THR A 445 2.28 -38.30 -1.08
N SER A 446 2.52 -38.89 -2.25
CA SER A 446 1.52 -39.63 -3.03
C SER A 446 2.05 -41.01 -3.45
N ALA A 447 1.19 -41.84 -4.05
CA ALA A 447 1.61 -43.12 -4.63
C ALA A 447 2.64 -42.99 -5.77
N PHE A 448 2.79 -41.78 -6.34
CA PHE A 448 3.70 -41.49 -7.45
C PHE A 448 5.02 -40.83 -7.00
N GLY A 449 5.22 -40.65 -5.69
CA GLY A 449 6.40 -40.01 -5.12
C GLY A 449 6.06 -38.82 -4.21
N THR A 450 7.09 -38.26 -3.60
CA THR A 450 7.02 -37.07 -2.76
C THR A 450 7.43 -35.86 -3.58
N ILE A 451 6.59 -34.83 -3.59
CA ILE A 451 6.94 -33.50 -4.12
C ILE A 451 7.22 -32.63 -2.90
N GLU A 452 8.30 -31.85 -2.97
CA GLU A 452 8.73 -30.97 -1.89
C GLU A 452 8.85 -29.53 -2.41
N ALA A 453 8.70 -28.56 -1.52
CA ALA A 453 8.94 -27.14 -1.77
C ALA A 453 9.69 -26.53 -0.59
N ALA A 454 10.57 -25.57 -0.87
CA ALA A 454 11.45 -25.00 0.14
C ALA A 454 11.44 -23.47 0.12
N GLY A 455 11.43 -22.85 1.30
CA GLY A 455 11.60 -21.41 1.49
C GLY A 455 12.43 -21.13 2.72
N ALA A 456 12.94 -19.92 2.89
CA ALA A 456 13.78 -19.57 4.03
C ALA A 456 13.35 -18.26 4.68
N PHE A 457 13.50 -18.18 6.00
CA PHE A 457 13.38 -16.93 6.77
C PHE A 457 14.55 -16.79 7.73
N ILE A 458 14.76 -15.58 8.24
CA ILE A 458 15.87 -15.25 9.12
C ILE A 458 15.33 -14.72 10.44
N VAL A 459 15.82 -15.23 11.56
CA VAL A 459 15.65 -14.58 12.87
C VAL A 459 16.91 -13.76 13.12
N ARG A 460 16.77 -12.46 13.38
CA ARG A 460 17.90 -11.57 13.70
C ARG A 460 17.42 -10.35 14.47
N ASP A 461 18.31 -9.75 15.26
CA ASP A 461 17.98 -8.54 16.00
C ASP A 461 17.73 -7.37 15.03
N GLN A 462 16.56 -6.71 15.16
CA GLN A 462 16.16 -5.60 14.30
C GLN A 462 16.81 -4.26 14.68
N GLN A 463 17.70 -4.19 15.68
CA GLN A 463 18.40 -2.95 16.03
C GLN A 463 19.42 -2.44 14.99
N GLN A 464 19.69 -3.16 13.88
CA GLN A 464 20.63 -2.70 12.83
C GLN A 464 20.08 -2.57 11.40
N GLN A 465 18.77 -2.63 11.18
CA GLN A 465 18.17 -2.25 9.88
C GLN A 465 16.94 -1.37 10.08
N GLY A 466 17.16 -0.06 10.08
CA GLY A 466 16.06 0.88 10.07
C GLY A 466 15.38 0.95 8.70
N GLN A 467 14.32 0.17 8.46
CA GLN A 467 13.06 0.54 7.78
C GLN A 467 12.17 -0.69 7.54
N GLN A 468 10.85 -0.42 7.54
CA GLN A 468 9.71 -1.29 7.15
C GLN A 468 9.30 -2.36 8.17
N GLY A 469 8.08 -2.38 8.71
CA GLY A 469 6.90 -1.58 8.43
C GLY A 469 5.80 -1.83 9.46
N ASP A 470 4.86 -0.88 9.43
CA ASP A 470 3.52 -0.81 10.00
C ASP A 470 2.84 -2.11 10.49
N LYS A 471 2.50 -2.15 11.79
CA LYS A 471 1.16 -2.42 12.38
C LYS A 471 1.19 -1.75 13.77
N GLY A 472 0.23 -0.96 14.24
CA GLY A 472 -1.20 -1.05 14.05
C GLY A 472 -1.78 -2.02 15.08
N GLU A 473 -1.99 -1.59 16.33
CA GLU A 473 -3.18 -1.97 17.10
C GLU A 473 -3.39 -1.18 18.40
N ASP A 474 -4.68 -0.99 18.68
CA ASP A 474 -5.34 -0.37 19.80
C ASP A 474 -4.85 -0.86 21.17
N GLN A 475 -4.61 0.09 22.09
CA GLN A 475 -5.04 -0.10 23.48
C GLN A 475 -5.67 1.16 24.05
N ASN A 476 -6.96 0.99 24.31
CA ASN A 476 -7.84 1.75 25.15
C ASN A 476 -7.25 1.88 26.58
N GLN A 477 -6.84 3.07 27.01
CA GLN A 477 -6.76 3.40 28.43
C GLN A 477 -7.34 4.79 28.69
N GLN A 478 -8.43 4.77 29.43
CA GLN A 478 -9.01 5.88 30.17
C GLN A 478 -7.95 6.53 31.06
N GLY A 479 -7.80 7.84 30.95
CA GLY A 479 -6.98 8.66 31.83
C GLY A 479 -7.59 10.04 31.90
N GLU A 480 -8.54 10.20 32.82
CA GLU A 480 -9.01 11.51 33.28
C GLU A 480 -7.82 12.30 33.82
N GLY A 481 -7.71 13.55 33.40
CA GLY A 481 -6.63 14.46 33.78
C GLY A 481 -7.00 15.88 33.42
N GLU A 482 -7.94 16.43 34.19
CA GLU A 482 -8.18 17.87 34.28
C GLU A 482 -6.87 18.58 34.63
N GLY A 483 -6.51 19.56 33.80
CA GLY A 483 -5.35 20.41 34.01
C GLY A 483 -5.65 21.79 33.44
N GLU A 484 -6.45 22.54 34.18
CA GLU A 484 -6.62 23.97 33.99
C GLU A 484 -5.25 24.66 34.11
N GLY A 485 -4.86 25.34 33.05
CA GLY A 485 -3.68 26.20 33.00
C GLY A 485 -4.00 27.41 32.15
N GLU A 486 -4.68 28.39 32.75
CA GLU A 486 -4.80 29.73 32.19
C GLU A 486 -3.40 30.37 32.13
N GLY A 487 -3.04 30.93 30.97
CA GLY A 487 -1.73 31.56 30.77
C GLY A 487 -1.61 32.27 29.43
N GLU A 488 -2.20 33.46 29.38
CA GLU A 488 -1.78 34.62 28.58
C GLU A 488 -1.93 34.57 27.06
N GLY A 489 -2.84 35.42 26.57
CA GLY A 489 -3.00 35.70 25.16
C GLY A 489 -1.77 36.38 24.56
N GLN A 490 -1.22 35.78 23.51
CA GLN A 490 -0.49 36.49 22.47
C GLN A 490 -1.38 36.58 21.23
N GLN A 491 -1.83 37.80 20.93
CA GLN A 491 -2.27 38.16 19.59
C GLN A 491 -1.06 38.17 18.65
N GLY A 492 -1.17 37.45 17.53
CA GLY A 492 -0.56 37.84 16.26
C GLY A 492 0.78 37.21 15.90
N ASP A 493 0.73 36.09 15.18
CA ASP A 493 1.38 36.02 13.87
C ASP A 493 0.46 35.25 12.91
N GLN A 494 -0.14 35.95 11.95
CA GLN A 494 -0.99 35.32 10.92
C GLN A 494 -0.06 34.70 9.89
N GLY A 495 0.28 33.43 10.08
CA GLY A 495 1.05 32.67 9.09
C GLY A 495 0.33 32.67 7.74
N GLU A 496 1.02 33.13 6.71
CA GLU A 496 0.61 33.08 5.31
C GLU A 496 0.27 31.63 4.90
N PHE A 497 -0.89 31.41 4.29
CA PHE A 497 -1.32 30.08 3.84
C PHE A 497 -0.38 29.58 2.73
N LYS A 498 0.15 28.36 2.89
CA LYS A 498 1.05 27.71 1.93
C LYS A 498 0.48 26.35 1.53
N GLY A 499 -0.36 26.34 0.49
CA GLY A 499 -0.96 25.15 -0.10
C GLY A 499 -1.92 25.49 -1.26
N CYS A 500 -2.47 24.45 -1.90
CA CYS A 500 -3.38 24.58 -3.06
C CYS A 500 -4.86 24.29 -2.71
N GLY A 501 -5.16 24.10 -1.42
CA GLY A 501 -6.51 23.82 -0.91
C GLY A 501 -6.89 22.33 -0.92
N SER A 502 -8.12 22.04 -0.53
CA SER A 502 -8.63 20.68 -0.36
C SER A 502 -8.83 19.92 -1.68
N GLY A 503 -9.04 20.65 -2.80
CA GLY A 503 -9.16 20.07 -4.14
C GLY A 503 -7.85 19.47 -4.65
N ALA A 504 -6.72 19.91 -4.09
CA ALA A 504 -5.40 19.35 -4.32
C ALA A 504 -5.09 18.12 -3.45
N GLY A 505 -5.98 17.75 -2.53
CA GLY A 505 -5.73 16.71 -1.51
C GLY A 505 -4.92 17.21 -0.31
N GLY A 506 -4.65 18.52 -0.25
CA GLY A 506 -4.04 19.21 0.87
C GLY A 506 -5.01 19.57 1.99
N GLU A 507 -4.55 20.43 2.89
CA GLU A 507 -5.39 21.06 3.91
C GLU A 507 -6.35 22.07 3.25
N SER A 508 -7.56 22.19 3.79
CA SER A 508 -8.52 23.21 3.34
C SER A 508 -7.94 24.61 3.54
N ALA A 509 -8.02 25.44 2.51
CA ALA A 509 -7.64 26.84 2.64
C ALA A 509 -8.55 27.56 3.65
N PRO A 510 -8.04 28.55 4.41
CA PRO A 510 -8.83 29.25 5.44
C PRO A 510 -10.09 29.95 4.91
N CYS A 511 -10.14 30.19 3.60
CA CYS A 511 -11.26 30.83 2.91
C CYS A 511 -12.23 29.84 2.22
N GLU A 512 -11.96 28.53 2.29
CA GLU A 512 -12.82 27.53 1.66
C GLU A 512 -14.23 27.55 2.25
N LEU A 513 -15.21 27.50 1.35
CA LEU A 513 -16.59 27.35 1.71
C LEU A 513 -16.89 25.90 2.10
N ASP A 514 -17.79 25.74 3.08
CA ASP A 514 -18.37 24.44 3.38
C ASP A 514 -19.01 23.84 2.09
N PRO A 515 -18.92 22.51 1.87
CA PRO A 515 -19.51 21.89 0.68
C PRO A 515 -21.01 22.17 0.49
N THR A 516 -21.74 22.48 1.57
CA THR A 516 -23.17 22.80 1.56
C THR A 516 -23.47 24.29 1.39
N ASP A 517 -22.49 25.17 1.61
CA ASP A 517 -22.64 26.61 1.42
C ASP A 517 -22.42 26.95 -0.06
N ASP A 518 -23.42 27.53 -0.72
CA ASP A 518 -23.37 27.92 -2.14
C ASP A 518 -23.18 29.44 -2.34
N LEU A 519 -22.81 30.17 -1.28
CA LEU A 519 -22.70 31.63 -1.26
C LEU A 519 -23.96 32.29 -1.79
N ASN A 520 -25.12 31.90 -1.25
CA ASN A 520 -26.46 32.32 -1.69
C ASN A 520 -26.74 32.01 -3.19
N GLY A 521 -26.18 30.92 -3.68
CA GLY A 521 -26.34 30.44 -5.05
C GLY A 521 -25.38 31.03 -6.08
N THR A 522 -24.45 31.91 -5.67
CA THR A 522 -23.44 32.49 -6.57
C THR A 522 -22.27 31.53 -6.82
N ALA A 523 -21.95 30.67 -5.85
CA ALA A 523 -20.87 29.68 -5.97
C ALA A 523 -21.25 28.27 -5.49
N PRO A 524 -22.29 27.60 -6.04
CA PRO A 524 -22.57 26.20 -5.71
C PRO A 524 -21.39 25.27 -6.00
N ALA A 525 -21.17 24.23 -5.20
CA ALA A 525 -20.18 23.22 -5.52
C ALA A 525 -20.58 22.46 -6.79
N ALA A 526 -19.60 22.08 -7.62
CA ALA A 526 -19.83 21.18 -8.74
C ALA A 526 -20.27 19.80 -8.23
N SER A 527 -21.30 19.24 -8.85
CA SER A 527 -21.77 17.88 -8.54
C SER A 527 -20.72 16.84 -8.90
N ALA A 528 -20.78 15.66 -8.26
CA ALA A 528 -19.87 14.55 -8.59
C ALA A 528 -19.86 14.21 -10.10
N MET A 529 -21.02 14.27 -10.75
CA MET A 529 -21.16 14.02 -12.18
C MET A 529 -20.55 15.12 -13.05
N GLU A 530 -20.69 16.40 -12.66
CA GLU A 530 -20.05 17.51 -13.38
C GLU A 530 -18.54 17.39 -13.31
N ARG A 531 -17.99 17.12 -12.12
CA ARG A 531 -16.55 16.91 -11.89
C ARG A 531 -16.01 15.77 -12.75
N GLU A 532 -16.69 14.63 -12.75
CA GLU A 532 -16.25 13.47 -13.54
C GLU A 532 -16.36 13.73 -15.05
N ASN A 533 -17.44 14.36 -15.52
CA ASN A 533 -17.57 14.73 -16.92
C ASN A 533 -16.49 15.72 -17.37
N ILE A 534 -16.11 16.67 -16.50
CA ILE A 534 -15.01 17.59 -16.79
C ILE A 534 -13.73 16.78 -16.95
N ARG A 535 -13.38 15.89 -16.01
CA ARG A 535 -12.18 15.07 -16.06
C ARG A 535 -12.11 14.17 -17.30
N ILE A 536 -13.18 13.44 -17.61
CA ILE A 536 -13.25 12.56 -18.79
C ILE A 536 -13.12 13.38 -20.08
N ALA A 537 -13.82 14.52 -20.19
CA ALA A 537 -13.73 15.37 -21.36
C ALA A 537 -12.33 15.98 -21.53
N THR A 538 -11.67 16.38 -20.44
CA THR A 538 -10.27 16.83 -20.47
C THR A 538 -9.34 15.72 -20.92
N ALA A 539 -9.48 14.51 -20.36
CA ALA A 539 -8.64 13.37 -20.73
C ALA A 539 -8.79 13.03 -22.22
N ALA A 540 -10.02 13.05 -22.74
CA ALA A 540 -10.28 12.87 -24.16
C ALA A 540 -9.63 13.99 -25.01
N ALA A 541 -9.70 15.24 -24.57
CA ALA A 541 -9.06 16.37 -25.25
C ALA A 541 -7.53 16.26 -25.23
N VAL A 542 -6.93 15.80 -24.13
CA VAL A 542 -5.50 15.52 -23.99
C VAL A 542 -5.07 14.46 -25.01
N LYS A 543 -5.77 13.32 -25.08
CA LYS A 543 -5.47 12.25 -26.05
C LYS A 543 -5.65 12.70 -27.50
N ASP A 544 -6.72 13.43 -27.80
CA ASP A 544 -6.97 13.98 -29.15
C ASP A 544 -5.89 14.98 -29.57
N HIS A 545 -5.47 15.86 -28.65
CA HIS A 545 -4.40 16.81 -28.92
C HIS A 545 -3.06 16.12 -29.16
N ALA A 546 -2.68 15.17 -28.30
CA ALA A 546 -1.45 14.41 -28.45
C ALA A 546 -1.40 13.58 -29.74
N ALA A 547 -2.54 13.01 -30.15
CA ALA A 547 -2.64 12.28 -31.41
C ALA A 547 -2.43 13.19 -32.64
N LYS A 548 -2.88 14.44 -32.57
CA LYS A 548 -2.72 15.43 -33.66
C LYS A 548 -1.35 16.10 -33.65
N ASN A 549 -0.76 16.27 -32.47
CA ASN A 549 0.50 16.96 -32.25
C ASN A 549 1.43 16.10 -31.37
N PRO A 550 2.11 15.09 -31.94
CA PRO A 550 3.01 14.22 -31.17
C PRO A 550 4.10 15.03 -30.44
N GLY A 551 4.30 14.75 -29.15
CA GLY A 551 5.30 15.43 -28.31
C GLY A 551 4.88 16.80 -27.76
N SER A 552 3.62 17.22 -27.97
CA SER A 552 3.09 18.50 -27.44
C SER A 552 2.46 18.41 -26.05
N VAL A 553 2.26 17.21 -25.52
CA VAL A 553 1.63 16.96 -24.22
C VAL A 553 2.66 16.30 -23.30
N PRO A 554 2.82 16.76 -22.05
CA PRO A 554 3.66 16.12 -21.05
C PRO A 554 3.30 14.65 -20.80
N GLY A 555 4.31 13.85 -20.44
CA GLY A 555 4.16 12.40 -20.22
C GLY A 555 3.23 12.06 -19.06
N GLY A 556 3.39 12.72 -17.90
CA GLY A 556 2.56 12.47 -16.71
C GLY A 556 1.08 12.78 -16.96
N MET A 557 0.81 13.79 -17.78
CA MET A 557 -0.53 14.15 -18.19
C MET A 557 -1.15 13.14 -19.16
N LEU A 558 -0.36 12.54 -20.06
CA LEU A 558 -0.82 11.44 -20.91
C LEU A 558 -1.15 10.20 -20.09
N ASP A 559 -0.28 9.84 -19.13
CA ASP A 559 -0.51 8.71 -18.23
C ASP A 559 -1.77 8.93 -17.38
N THR A 560 -1.98 10.16 -16.90
CA THR A 560 -3.20 10.54 -16.18
C THR A 560 -4.44 10.45 -17.07
N ALA A 561 -4.36 10.92 -18.32
CA ALA A 561 -5.46 10.81 -19.27
C ALA A 561 -5.78 9.33 -19.59
N ASP A 562 -4.75 8.50 -19.74
CA ASP A 562 -4.90 7.05 -19.93
C ASP A 562 -5.49 6.37 -18.71
N LEU A 563 -5.14 6.80 -17.50
CA LEU A 563 -5.74 6.31 -16.26
C LEU A 563 -7.23 6.69 -16.14
N ILE A 564 -7.58 7.93 -16.51
CA ILE A 564 -8.97 8.43 -16.48
C ILE A 564 -9.83 7.74 -17.54
N LEU A 565 -9.29 7.57 -18.75
CA LEU A 565 -9.98 6.94 -19.87
C LEU A 565 -9.85 5.42 -19.86
N ALA A 566 -9.00 4.86 -18.99
CA ALA A 566 -8.84 3.44 -18.81
C ALA A 566 -10.24 2.85 -18.70
N PRO A 567 -10.63 1.93 -19.60
CA PRO A 567 -11.92 1.30 -19.48
C PRO A 567 -11.94 0.67 -18.10
N SER A 568 -12.87 1.14 -17.27
CA SER A 568 -13.25 0.39 -16.08
C SER A 568 -13.35 -1.08 -16.45
N LYS A 569 -12.83 -1.95 -15.58
CA LYS A 569 -12.73 -3.39 -15.82
C LYS A 569 -14.05 -4.05 -16.30
N THR A 570 -15.19 -3.36 -16.19
CA THR A 570 -16.41 -3.65 -16.94
C THR A 570 -17.18 -2.37 -17.38
N PRO A 571 -17.60 -2.18 -18.65
CA PRO A 571 -18.27 -0.96 -19.13
C PRO A 571 -19.77 -0.91 -18.79
N TRP A 572 -20.08 -0.82 -17.50
CA TRP A 572 -21.44 -0.81 -16.94
C TRP A 572 -22.40 0.20 -17.59
N GLU A 573 -21.96 1.39 -17.99
CA GLU A 573 -22.82 2.37 -18.67
C GLU A 573 -23.30 1.91 -20.05
N ARG A 574 -22.46 1.22 -20.81
CA ARG A 574 -22.82 0.64 -22.11
C ARG A 574 -23.65 -0.64 -21.96
N VAL A 575 -23.40 -1.39 -20.89
CA VAL A 575 -24.15 -2.59 -20.53
C VAL A 575 -25.57 -2.23 -20.11
N LEU A 576 -25.70 -1.33 -19.14
CA LEU A 576 -26.94 -0.89 -18.51
C LEU A 576 -27.67 0.19 -19.30
N GLY A 577 -26.99 0.94 -20.15
CA GLY A 577 -27.57 2.08 -20.88
C GLY A 577 -28.83 1.77 -21.68
N GLY A 578 -28.99 0.54 -22.20
CA GLY A 578 -30.24 0.13 -22.89
C GLY A 578 -31.39 -0.22 -21.94
N PHE A 579 -31.09 -0.72 -20.74
CA PHE A 579 -32.07 -1.18 -19.75
C PHE A 579 -32.48 -0.05 -18.79
N VAL A 580 -31.50 0.76 -18.40
CA VAL A 580 -31.63 1.94 -17.54
C VAL A 580 -32.19 3.13 -18.30
N ARG A 581 -31.97 3.27 -19.62
CA ARG A 581 -32.57 4.38 -20.42
C ARG A 581 -34.08 4.44 -20.35
N ARG A 582 -34.80 3.35 -20.10
CA ARG A 582 -36.28 3.41 -19.92
C ARG A 582 -36.69 4.00 -18.57
N SER A 583 -35.85 3.88 -17.55
CA SER A 583 -36.04 4.48 -16.22
C SER A 583 -35.38 5.86 -16.09
N VAL A 584 -34.30 6.11 -16.85
CA VAL A 584 -33.50 7.36 -16.91
C VAL A 584 -33.92 8.26 -18.08
N ALA A 585 -34.84 7.83 -18.95
CA ALA A 585 -35.55 8.73 -19.86
C ALA A 585 -36.34 9.81 -19.09
N SER A 586 -36.61 9.61 -17.81
CA SER A 586 -36.75 10.70 -16.85
C SER A 586 -35.36 11.05 -16.28
N ARG A 587 -34.72 12.02 -16.92
CA ARG A 587 -33.36 12.47 -16.61
C ARG A 587 -33.24 12.94 -15.14
N PRO A 588 -32.11 12.73 -14.45
CA PRO A 588 -31.65 13.64 -13.40
C PRO A 588 -31.37 15.00 -14.04
N GLY A 589 -32.21 16.00 -13.76
CA GLY A 589 -32.25 17.28 -14.47
C GLY A 589 -33.39 17.42 -15.49
N ALA A 590 -34.15 16.36 -15.78
CA ALA A 590 -35.49 16.48 -16.35
C ALA A 590 -36.41 16.85 -15.20
N THR A 591 -36.67 18.14 -15.06
CA THR A 591 -37.75 18.65 -14.22
C THR A 591 -39.08 18.16 -14.77
N ASP A 592 -39.55 17.02 -14.27
CA ASP A 592 -40.97 16.74 -14.31
C ASP A 592 -41.62 17.33 -13.07
N ILE A 593 -42.70 18.07 -13.31
CA ILE A 593 -43.43 18.81 -12.28
C ILE A 593 -44.42 17.84 -11.65
N ASP A 594 -44.12 17.34 -10.46
CA ASP A 594 -45.08 16.54 -9.71
C ASP A 594 -46.12 17.49 -9.07
N ARG A 595 -47.34 17.49 -9.62
CA ARG A 595 -48.46 18.31 -9.13
C ARG A 595 -48.98 17.84 -7.76
N ASN A 596 -48.66 16.61 -7.34
CA ASN A 596 -49.05 16.08 -6.03
C ASN A 596 -48.07 16.44 -4.91
N ARG A 597 -46.87 16.92 -5.26
CA ARG A 597 -45.87 17.38 -4.29
C ARG A 597 -45.84 18.90 -4.24
N ARG A 598 -45.73 19.50 -3.04
CA ARG A 598 -45.58 20.97 -2.88
C ARG A 598 -44.10 21.37 -2.82
N SER A 599 -43.73 22.47 -3.47
CA SER A 599 -42.39 23.05 -3.39
C SER A 599 -42.13 23.64 -2.00
N ARG A 600 -41.11 23.13 -1.31
CA ARG A 600 -40.70 23.60 0.02
C ARG A 600 -39.97 24.96 -0.03
N ARG A 601 -39.18 25.21 -1.09
CA ARG A 601 -38.46 26.48 -1.31
C ARG A 601 -39.39 27.66 -1.63
N ARG A 602 -40.51 27.42 -2.32
CA ARG A 602 -41.47 28.49 -2.71
C ARG A 602 -42.84 28.35 -2.03
N HIS A 603 -42.91 27.68 -0.88
CA HIS A 603 -44.18 27.44 -0.18
C HIS A 603 -44.87 28.72 0.35
N ARG A 604 -44.14 29.84 0.39
CA ARG A 604 -44.60 31.13 0.94
C ARG A 604 -44.62 32.24 -0.11
N ALA A 605 -44.54 31.90 -1.40
CA ALA A 605 -44.59 32.87 -2.47
C ALA A 605 -45.98 33.53 -2.52
N GLU A 606 -46.01 34.86 -2.40
CA GLU A 606 -47.22 35.66 -2.51
C GLU A 606 -47.22 36.39 -3.86
N LEU A 607 -48.40 36.40 -4.49
CA LEU A 607 -48.67 37.17 -5.69
C LEU A 607 -48.86 38.63 -5.24
N ARG A 608 -47.98 39.54 -5.64
CA ARG A 608 -48.09 40.97 -5.30
C ARG A 608 -48.54 41.77 -6.52
N SER A 609 -49.32 42.81 -6.27
CA SER A 609 -49.69 43.83 -7.26
C SER A 609 -48.53 44.83 -7.45
N GLU A 610 -48.57 45.66 -8.50
CA GLU A 610 -47.54 46.69 -8.76
C GLU A 610 -47.43 47.71 -7.61
N ASP A 611 -48.51 47.92 -6.86
CA ASP A 611 -48.56 48.74 -5.65
C ASP A 611 -48.01 48.05 -4.38
N GLY A 612 -47.49 46.81 -4.51
CA GLY A 612 -46.94 46.02 -3.41
C GLY A 612 -47.96 45.28 -2.55
N SER A 613 -49.27 45.42 -2.80
CA SER A 613 -50.32 44.72 -2.06
C SER A 613 -50.40 43.23 -2.40
N SER A 614 -50.64 42.38 -1.38
CA SER A 614 -50.72 40.91 -1.55
C SER A 614 -52.07 40.50 -2.16
N ARG A 615 -52.05 39.87 -3.33
CA ARG A 615 -53.21 39.36 -4.09
C ARG A 615 -53.50 37.87 -3.84
N GLY A 616 -52.70 37.18 -3.03
CA GLY A 616 -52.93 35.79 -2.64
C GLY A 616 -51.66 34.93 -2.67
N ARG A 617 -51.76 33.67 -2.21
CA ARG A 617 -50.63 32.72 -2.15
C ARG A 617 -50.53 31.86 -3.41
N ILE A 618 -49.33 31.69 -3.92
CA ILE A 618 -49.02 30.83 -5.07
C ILE A 618 -48.52 29.48 -4.57
N VAL A 619 -49.21 28.40 -4.92
CA VAL A 619 -48.77 27.03 -4.62
C VAL A 619 -47.91 26.52 -5.77
N TYR A 620 -46.60 26.48 -5.56
CA TYR A 620 -45.67 25.90 -6.53
C TYR A 620 -45.60 24.37 -6.40
N PRO A 621 -45.69 23.63 -7.51
CA PRO A 621 -45.50 22.17 -7.51
C PRO A 621 -44.03 21.79 -7.24
N GLY A 622 -43.82 20.60 -6.69
CA GLY A 622 -42.52 20.07 -6.23
C GLY A 622 -41.77 19.32 -7.33
N LYS A 623 -40.44 19.25 -7.20
CA LYS A 623 -39.56 18.51 -8.13
C LYS A 623 -39.40 17.04 -7.69
N TYR A 624 -39.30 16.13 -8.66
CA TYR A 624 -38.98 14.71 -8.47
C TYR A 624 -37.90 14.29 -9.48
N SER A 625 -36.99 13.39 -9.07
CA SER A 625 -35.96 12.78 -9.93
C SER A 625 -35.97 11.28 -9.65
N PRO A 626 -36.39 10.42 -10.61
CA PRO A 626 -36.40 8.99 -10.40
C PRO A 626 -34.98 8.41 -10.44
N THR A 627 -34.58 7.68 -9.39
CA THR A 627 -33.40 6.82 -9.37
C THR A 627 -33.76 5.43 -9.90
N PRO A 628 -32.96 4.84 -10.81
CA PRO A 628 -33.16 3.45 -11.21
C PRO A 628 -32.91 2.54 -9.99
N SER A 629 -33.65 1.44 -9.89
CA SER A 629 -33.42 0.42 -8.87
C SER A 629 -32.81 -0.83 -9.52
N ILE A 630 -31.77 -1.40 -8.95
CA ILE A 630 -31.10 -2.61 -9.44
C ILE A 630 -31.11 -3.67 -8.33
N HIS A 631 -31.31 -4.92 -8.73
CA HIS A 631 -31.19 -6.06 -7.84
C HIS A 631 -30.08 -6.99 -8.35
N VAL A 632 -29.05 -7.19 -7.53
CA VAL A 632 -27.93 -8.09 -7.82
C VAL A 632 -28.19 -9.44 -7.17
N VAL A 633 -28.16 -10.51 -7.96
CA VAL A 633 -28.11 -11.90 -7.49
C VAL A 633 -26.64 -12.31 -7.54
N ARG A 634 -26.02 -12.47 -6.36
CA ARG A 634 -24.64 -12.91 -6.19
C ARG A 634 -24.65 -14.43 -6.04
N ASP A 635 -24.02 -15.12 -6.97
CA ASP A 635 -23.79 -16.56 -6.90
C ASP A 635 -22.83 -16.86 -5.74
N THR A 636 -23.29 -17.69 -4.80
CA THR A 636 -22.52 -18.17 -3.63
C THR A 636 -22.34 -19.68 -3.65
N SER A 637 -22.59 -20.31 -4.80
CA SER A 637 -22.41 -21.76 -4.98
C SER A 637 -20.95 -22.18 -4.78
N GLY A 638 -20.76 -23.48 -4.54
CA GLY A 638 -19.44 -24.04 -4.21
C GLY A 638 -18.36 -23.85 -5.28
N SER A 639 -18.72 -23.52 -6.52
CA SER A 639 -17.76 -23.24 -7.61
C SER A 639 -17.18 -21.81 -7.56
N MET A 640 -17.81 -20.90 -6.82
CA MET A 640 -17.33 -19.52 -6.63
C MET A 640 -16.23 -19.47 -5.57
N SER A 641 -15.00 -19.12 -5.97
CA SER A 641 -13.87 -18.95 -5.04
C SER A 641 -14.02 -17.68 -4.18
N LYS A 642 -13.19 -17.54 -3.14
CA LYS A 642 -13.15 -16.30 -2.34
C LYS A 642 -12.72 -15.11 -3.20
N GLU A 643 -11.82 -15.35 -4.16
CA GLU A 643 -11.35 -14.34 -5.10
C GLU A 643 -12.46 -13.90 -6.06
N ASP A 644 -13.29 -14.85 -6.53
CA ASP A 644 -14.44 -14.57 -7.39
C ASP A 644 -15.50 -13.76 -6.65
N LEU A 645 -15.81 -14.12 -5.41
CA LEU A 645 -16.73 -13.36 -4.55
C LEU A 645 -16.21 -11.94 -4.24
N ALA A 646 -14.90 -11.79 -4.04
CA ALA A 646 -14.27 -10.48 -3.87
C ALA A 646 -14.33 -9.66 -5.17
N ALA A 647 -14.16 -10.30 -6.33
CA ALA A 647 -14.29 -9.66 -7.63
C ALA A 647 -15.74 -9.23 -7.90
N VAL A 648 -16.72 -10.06 -7.59
CA VAL A 648 -18.15 -9.69 -7.62
C VAL A 648 -18.42 -8.51 -6.68
N GLY A 649 -17.85 -8.52 -5.47
CA GLY A 649 -17.95 -7.39 -4.53
C GLY A 649 -17.43 -6.08 -5.13
N ARG A 650 -16.29 -6.11 -5.83
CA ARG A 650 -15.75 -4.93 -6.54
C ARG A 650 -16.67 -4.45 -7.65
N GLU A 651 -17.29 -5.37 -8.41
CA GLU A 651 -18.24 -5.00 -9.46
C GLU A 651 -19.52 -4.38 -8.88
N ILE A 652 -20.04 -4.88 -7.75
CA ILE A 652 -21.20 -4.28 -7.07
C ILE A 652 -20.87 -2.85 -6.60
N VAL A 653 -19.69 -2.64 -6.03
CA VAL A 653 -19.21 -1.29 -5.65
C VAL A 653 -19.10 -0.38 -6.88
N ALA A 654 -18.61 -0.90 -8.00
CA ALA A 654 -18.52 -0.16 -9.26
C ALA A 654 -19.91 0.24 -9.80
N ILE A 655 -20.89 -0.66 -9.75
CA ILE A 655 -22.30 -0.39 -10.12
C ILE A 655 -22.88 0.72 -9.24
N ALA A 656 -22.71 0.61 -7.92
CA ALA A 656 -23.21 1.59 -6.96
C ALA A 656 -22.63 3.00 -7.21
N LYS A 657 -21.30 3.09 -7.38
CA LYS A 657 -20.59 4.35 -7.63
C LYS A 657 -21.00 5.00 -8.95
N ARG A 658 -21.16 4.21 -10.02
CA ARG A 658 -21.48 4.72 -11.37
C ARG A 658 -22.91 5.22 -11.52
N LEU A 659 -23.86 4.51 -10.92
CA LEU A 659 -25.27 4.86 -11.05
C LEU A 659 -25.76 5.80 -9.95
N SER A 660 -24.90 6.11 -8.98
CA SER A 660 -25.27 6.85 -7.77
C SER A 660 -26.47 6.24 -7.03
N ILE A 661 -26.50 4.90 -6.92
CA ILE A 661 -27.57 4.16 -6.24
C ILE A 661 -27.06 3.51 -4.96
N SER A 662 -27.87 3.52 -3.91
CA SER A 662 -27.57 2.89 -2.62
C SER A 662 -28.85 2.58 -1.85
N GLY A 663 -28.73 1.79 -0.77
CA GLY A 663 -29.85 1.39 0.06
C GLY A 663 -30.86 0.54 -0.71
N GLU A 664 -32.13 0.93 -0.66
CA GLU A 664 -33.24 0.21 -1.32
C GLU A 664 -33.21 0.30 -2.85
N ASP A 665 -32.38 1.19 -3.43
CA ASP A 665 -32.21 1.29 -4.89
C ASP A 665 -31.13 0.31 -5.41
N LEU A 666 -30.34 -0.33 -4.53
CA LEU A 666 -29.40 -1.40 -4.87
C LEU A 666 -29.45 -2.52 -3.83
N LEU A 667 -30.21 -3.58 -4.15
CA LEU A 667 -30.32 -4.77 -3.31
C LEU A 667 -29.36 -5.86 -3.79
N VAL A 668 -28.74 -6.59 -2.86
CA VAL A 668 -27.88 -7.74 -3.14
C VAL A 668 -28.47 -8.98 -2.46
N THR A 669 -28.66 -10.05 -3.21
CA THR A 669 -29.17 -11.32 -2.72
C THR A 669 -28.16 -12.42 -3.01
N ASP A 670 -27.77 -13.13 -1.97
CA ASP A 670 -26.95 -14.33 -2.10
C ASP A 670 -27.82 -15.50 -2.51
N CYS A 671 -27.38 -16.25 -3.52
CA CYS A 671 -28.13 -17.36 -4.08
C CYS A 671 -27.19 -18.52 -4.42
N ASP A 672 -27.60 -19.73 -4.07
CA ASP A 672 -27.01 -20.98 -4.54
C ASP A 672 -28.12 -21.89 -5.12
N VAL A 673 -28.60 -22.89 -4.36
CA VAL A 673 -29.89 -23.58 -4.56
C VAL A 673 -30.99 -22.99 -3.67
N GLU A 674 -30.61 -22.32 -2.59
CA GLU A 674 -31.49 -21.55 -1.71
C GLU A 674 -31.24 -20.05 -1.89
N VAL A 675 -32.29 -19.25 -1.68
CA VAL A 675 -32.20 -17.79 -1.81
C VAL A 675 -32.20 -17.18 -0.42
N HIS A 676 -31.18 -16.38 -0.11
CA HIS A 676 -31.08 -15.66 1.15
C HIS A 676 -31.79 -14.29 1.10
N ASP A 677 -32.05 -13.72 2.27
CA ASP A 677 -32.70 -12.41 2.38
C ASP A 677 -31.91 -11.31 1.66
N PRO A 678 -32.56 -10.45 0.85
CA PRO A 678 -31.90 -9.32 0.19
C PRO A 678 -31.31 -8.33 1.20
N VAL A 679 -30.07 -7.92 0.97
CA VAL A 679 -29.36 -6.91 1.77
C VAL A 679 -29.24 -5.60 0.97
N PRO A 680 -29.65 -4.45 1.53
CA PRO A 680 -29.48 -3.16 0.87
C PRO A 680 -28.00 -2.72 0.90
N PHE A 681 -27.44 -2.39 -0.26
CA PHE A 681 -26.05 -1.96 -0.37
C PHE A 681 -25.86 -0.53 0.15
N ARG A 682 -25.17 -0.36 1.28
CA ARG A 682 -24.84 0.96 1.86
C ARG A 682 -23.36 1.32 1.68
N ASN A 683 -22.50 0.33 1.86
CA ASN A 683 -21.05 0.42 1.77
C ASN A 683 -20.48 -0.99 1.52
N PRO A 684 -19.18 -1.14 1.19
CA PRO A 684 -18.59 -2.47 0.99
C PRO A 684 -18.77 -3.42 2.18
N ALA A 685 -18.80 -2.91 3.41
CA ALA A 685 -19.00 -3.73 4.61
C ALA A 685 -20.40 -4.37 4.68
N SER A 686 -21.43 -3.72 4.11
CA SER A 686 -22.82 -4.23 4.11
C SER A 686 -23.01 -5.55 3.35
N ILE A 687 -22.08 -5.92 2.47
CA ILE A 687 -22.12 -7.15 1.68
C ILE A 687 -20.95 -8.10 1.98
N ARG A 688 -20.20 -7.84 3.07
CA ARG A 688 -19.00 -8.60 3.46
C ARG A 688 -19.34 -10.00 3.96
N GLU A 689 -20.44 -10.13 4.69
CA GLU A 689 -20.97 -11.44 5.08
C GLU A 689 -21.62 -12.10 3.86
N VAL A 690 -21.18 -13.32 3.56
CA VAL A 690 -21.69 -14.12 2.44
C VAL A 690 -22.43 -15.32 3.03
N LYS A 691 -23.67 -15.54 2.60
CA LYS A 691 -24.51 -16.66 3.04
C LYS A 691 -24.65 -17.70 1.92
N GLY A 692 -24.63 -18.98 2.28
CA GLY A 692 -24.73 -20.11 1.34
C GLY A 692 -23.43 -20.95 1.26
N ARG A 693 -23.44 -21.97 0.38
CA ARG A 693 -22.33 -22.79 -0.16
C ARG A 693 -22.81 -24.14 -0.73
N GLY A 694 -24.00 -24.17 -1.33
CA GLY A 694 -24.63 -25.33 -1.94
C GLY A 694 -24.37 -25.48 -3.44
N GLY A 695 -25.28 -26.18 -4.13
CA GLY A 695 -25.28 -26.32 -5.60
C GLY A 695 -25.65 -25.01 -6.32
N THR A 696 -25.78 -25.05 -7.65
CA THR A 696 -25.92 -23.82 -8.47
C THR A 696 -27.23 -23.82 -9.28
N ASP A 697 -28.22 -22.99 -8.91
CA ASP A 697 -29.41 -22.72 -9.73
C ASP A 697 -29.88 -21.25 -9.64
N MET A 698 -29.39 -20.41 -10.55
CA MET A 698 -29.68 -18.97 -10.55
C MET A 698 -31.12 -18.64 -10.97
N ARG A 699 -31.90 -19.60 -11.48
CA ARG A 699 -33.33 -19.38 -11.77
C ARG A 699 -34.10 -19.10 -10.48
N VAL A 700 -33.71 -19.72 -9.38
CA VAL A 700 -34.34 -19.52 -8.07
C VAL A 700 -34.12 -18.09 -7.60
N GLY A 701 -32.89 -17.58 -7.73
CA GLY A 701 -32.55 -16.18 -7.43
C GLY A 701 -33.30 -15.18 -8.32
N ILE A 702 -33.36 -15.41 -9.63
CA ILE A 702 -34.12 -14.57 -10.56
C ILE A 702 -35.63 -14.58 -10.21
N ASN A 703 -36.20 -15.75 -9.98
CA ASN A 703 -37.63 -15.90 -9.65
C ASN A 703 -37.99 -15.25 -8.32
N SER A 704 -37.12 -15.33 -7.32
CA SER A 704 -37.30 -14.62 -6.04
C SER A 704 -37.49 -13.11 -6.25
N VAL A 705 -36.67 -12.49 -7.11
CA VAL A 705 -36.82 -11.06 -7.43
C VAL A 705 -38.11 -10.77 -8.22
N LEU A 706 -38.50 -11.68 -9.13
CA LEU A 706 -39.75 -11.55 -9.89
C LEU A 706 -41.00 -11.70 -9.02
N GLU A 707 -40.94 -12.49 -7.94
CA GLU A 707 -42.05 -12.76 -7.03
C GLU A 707 -42.12 -11.81 -5.83
N ALA A 708 -41.00 -11.17 -5.48
CA ALA A 708 -40.89 -10.25 -4.36
C ALA A 708 -41.99 -9.18 -4.35
N ARG A 709 -42.63 -8.98 -3.19
CA ARG A 709 -43.65 -7.94 -2.98
C ARG A 709 -42.95 -6.59 -2.76
N GLY A 710 -43.01 -5.67 -3.73
CA GLY A 710 -42.35 -4.36 -3.60
C GLY A 710 -42.10 -3.63 -4.92
N LYS A 711 -41.27 -2.59 -4.87
CA LYS A 711 -40.78 -1.86 -6.05
C LYS A 711 -39.97 -2.83 -6.92
N LYS A 712 -40.39 -3.03 -8.17
CA LYS A 712 -39.66 -3.90 -9.11
C LYS A 712 -38.41 -3.19 -9.63
N PRO A 713 -37.24 -3.87 -9.66
CA PRO A 713 -36.02 -3.29 -10.18
C PRO A 713 -36.14 -3.04 -11.69
N ALA A 714 -35.37 -2.08 -12.18
CA ALA A 714 -35.22 -1.77 -13.59
C ALA A 714 -34.43 -2.84 -14.35
N ALA A 715 -33.53 -3.55 -13.65
CA ALA A 715 -32.78 -4.69 -14.16
C ALA A 715 -32.35 -5.62 -13.01
N ILE A 716 -32.20 -6.90 -13.33
CA ILE A 716 -31.59 -7.93 -12.47
C ILE A 716 -30.18 -8.18 -13.00
N VAL A 717 -29.19 -8.16 -12.12
CA VAL A 717 -27.80 -8.46 -12.45
C VAL A 717 -27.43 -9.77 -11.76
N VAL A 718 -27.07 -10.81 -12.52
CA VAL A 718 -26.68 -12.12 -11.99
C VAL A 718 -25.17 -12.24 -12.12
N ALA A 719 -24.45 -12.31 -11.00
CA ALA A 719 -23.00 -12.44 -10.97
C ALA A 719 -22.60 -13.86 -10.60
N THR A 720 -22.01 -14.59 -11.54
CA THR A 720 -21.77 -16.05 -11.50
C THR A 720 -20.53 -16.41 -12.33
N ASP A 721 -19.99 -17.62 -12.16
CA ASP A 721 -19.00 -18.22 -13.05
C ASP A 721 -19.62 -18.75 -14.37
N GLY A 722 -20.96 -18.71 -14.48
CA GLY A 722 -21.73 -19.08 -15.67
C GLY A 722 -22.19 -20.53 -15.73
N TYR A 723 -21.75 -21.39 -14.79
CA TYR A 723 -22.12 -22.81 -14.74
C TYR A 723 -23.44 -23.02 -13.98
N THR A 724 -24.51 -22.45 -14.51
CA THR A 724 -25.85 -22.52 -13.90
C THR A 724 -26.93 -22.77 -14.94
N GLU A 725 -28.08 -23.31 -14.52
CA GLU A 725 -29.24 -23.38 -15.38
C GLU A 725 -29.83 -21.97 -15.58
N TRP A 726 -29.99 -21.55 -16.84
CA TRP A 726 -30.60 -20.27 -17.20
C TRP A 726 -32.11 -20.43 -17.43
N PRO A 727 -32.92 -19.37 -17.26
CA PRO A 727 -34.34 -19.43 -17.57
C PRO A 727 -34.54 -19.69 -19.06
N THR A 728 -35.49 -20.56 -19.41
CA THR A 728 -35.81 -20.91 -20.81
C THR A 728 -36.71 -19.86 -21.47
N GLU A 729 -37.46 -19.10 -20.68
CA GLU A 729 -38.34 -18.03 -21.15
C GLU A 729 -37.84 -16.65 -20.71
N ARG A 730 -38.06 -15.63 -21.55
CA ARG A 730 -37.65 -14.25 -21.27
C ARG A 730 -38.39 -13.69 -20.04
N PRO A 731 -37.69 -13.34 -18.95
CA PRO A 731 -38.31 -12.71 -17.79
C PRO A 731 -38.89 -11.33 -18.09
N ARG A 732 -39.91 -10.90 -17.30
CA ARG A 732 -40.54 -9.57 -17.44
C ARG A 732 -39.62 -8.41 -17.09
N ILE A 733 -38.63 -8.65 -16.23
CA ILE A 733 -37.57 -7.71 -15.87
C ILE A 733 -36.32 -8.10 -16.64
N PRO A 734 -35.60 -7.16 -17.27
CA PRO A 734 -34.36 -7.48 -17.96
C PRO A 734 -33.31 -8.10 -17.04
N VAL A 735 -32.65 -9.16 -17.53
CA VAL A 735 -31.58 -9.86 -16.81
C VAL A 735 -30.25 -9.63 -17.53
N ILE A 736 -29.20 -9.39 -16.75
CA ILE A 736 -27.81 -9.22 -17.20
C ILE A 736 -26.97 -10.28 -16.51
N ALA A 737 -26.28 -11.11 -17.29
CA ALA A 737 -25.35 -12.11 -16.79
C ALA A 737 -23.94 -11.51 -16.73
N VAL A 738 -23.33 -11.55 -15.56
CA VAL A 738 -21.97 -11.08 -15.28
C VAL A 738 -21.15 -12.33 -15.01
N ILE A 739 -20.35 -12.71 -15.99
CA ILE A 739 -19.61 -13.97 -15.98
C ILE A 739 -18.18 -13.69 -15.54
N MET A 740 -17.79 -14.33 -14.45
CA MET A 740 -16.45 -14.28 -13.90
C MET A 740 -15.54 -15.27 -14.63
N PRO A 741 -14.28 -14.91 -14.94
CA PRO A 741 -13.32 -15.84 -15.54
C PRO A 741 -12.92 -16.89 -14.50
N GLN A 742 -12.71 -18.13 -14.94
CA GLN A 742 -12.26 -19.19 -14.04
C GLN A 742 -10.84 -18.91 -13.53
N LYS A 743 -10.54 -19.41 -12.32
CA LYS A 743 -9.22 -19.28 -11.69
C LYS A 743 -8.10 -19.78 -12.61
N GLY A 744 -7.18 -18.88 -12.97
CA GLY A 744 -6.04 -19.18 -13.85
C GLY A 744 -6.33 -19.03 -15.36
N CYS A 745 -7.53 -18.62 -15.74
CA CYS A 745 -7.88 -18.28 -17.13
C CYS A 745 -8.07 -16.77 -17.26
N ASP A 746 -7.46 -16.17 -18.28
CA ASP A 746 -7.63 -14.75 -18.61
C ASP A 746 -8.96 -14.45 -19.34
N ASP A 747 -9.65 -15.48 -19.84
CA ASP A 747 -10.90 -15.38 -20.59
C ASP A 747 -11.94 -16.44 -20.14
N VAL A 748 -13.22 -16.18 -20.43
CA VAL A 748 -14.34 -17.10 -20.16
C VAL A 748 -14.49 -18.06 -21.35
N PRO A 749 -14.61 -19.40 -21.14
CA PRO A 749 -14.83 -20.33 -22.23
C PRO A 749 -16.07 -19.97 -23.05
N GLN A 750 -15.94 -19.93 -24.39
CA GLN A 750 -17.04 -19.53 -25.27
C GLN A 750 -18.30 -20.38 -25.08
N GLY A 751 -18.16 -21.67 -24.76
CA GLY A 751 -19.31 -22.55 -24.47
C GLY A 751 -20.14 -22.13 -23.25
N VAL A 752 -19.56 -21.42 -22.29
CA VAL A 752 -20.27 -20.85 -21.13
C VAL A 752 -21.06 -19.61 -21.55
N ILE A 753 -20.49 -18.78 -22.44
CA ILE A 753 -21.16 -17.62 -23.01
C ILE A 753 -22.33 -18.06 -23.89
N ASP A 754 -22.13 -19.08 -24.72
CA ASP A 754 -23.13 -19.62 -25.65
C ASP A 754 -24.29 -20.33 -24.93
N ALA A 755 -24.07 -20.78 -23.68
CA ALA A 755 -25.12 -21.36 -22.85
C ALA A 755 -26.10 -20.31 -22.29
N VAL A 756 -25.74 -19.03 -22.32
CA VAL A 756 -26.63 -17.94 -21.89
C VAL A 756 -27.64 -17.64 -23.01
N PRO A 757 -28.95 -17.66 -22.74
CA PRO A 757 -29.97 -17.35 -23.75
C PRO A 757 -29.79 -15.95 -24.36
N ASP A 758 -29.98 -15.82 -25.68
CA ASP A 758 -29.81 -14.57 -26.45
C ASP A 758 -30.56 -13.33 -25.91
N PHE A 759 -31.60 -13.55 -25.10
CA PHE A 759 -32.36 -12.48 -24.48
C PHE A 759 -31.75 -11.92 -23.18
N ILE A 760 -30.73 -12.57 -22.63
CA ILE A 760 -29.95 -12.12 -21.48
C ILE A 760 -28.67 -11.48 -22.02
N LYS A 761 -28.35 -10.28 -21.54
CA LYS A 761 -27.11 -9.61 -21.95
C LYS A 761 -25.94 -10.16 -21.14
N VAL A 762 -24.93 -10.69 -21.82
CA VAL A 762 -23.70 -11.21 -21.20
C VAL A 762 -22.64 -10.11 -21.05
N VAL A 763 -21.94 -10.15 -19.93
CA VAL A 763 -20.84 -9.27 -19.57
C VAL A 763 -19.73 -10.12 -18.97
N VAL A 764 -18.58 -10.16 -19.64
CA VAL A 764 -17.41 -10.91 -19.15
C VAL A 764 -16.49 -9.97 -18.38
N VAL A 765 -16.08 -10.37 -17.18
CA VAL A 765 -15.11 -9.63 -16.36
C VAL A 765 -13.70 -10.06 -16.79
N VAL A 766 -12.84 -9.12 -17.17
CA VAL A 766 -11.49 -9.44 -17.69
C VAL A 766 -10.45 -9.34 -16.58
N SER A 767 -9.56 -10.35 -16.50
CA SER A 767 -8.38 -10.37 -15.63
C SER A 767 -7.37 -9.29 -16.06
N GLY A 768 -6.63 -8.71 -15.12
CA GLY A 768 -5.80 -7.51 -15.33
C GLY A 768 -4.63 -7.66 -16.31
N GLN A 769 -4.25 -8.87 -16.73
CA GLN A 769 -3.10 -9.09 -17.62
C GLN A 769 -3.46 -8.99 -19.12
N ASP A 770 -4.70 -9.26 -19.51
CA ASP A 770 -5.11 -9.31 -20.92
C ASP A 770 -5.61 -7.96 -21.47
N ALA A 771 -6.00 -7.03 -20.59
CA ALA A 771 -6.31 -5.65 -20.96
C ALA A 771 -5.10 -4.91 -21.56
N ILE A 772 -3.90 -5.26 -21.09
CA ILE A 772 -2.62 -4.74 -21.60
C ILE A 772 -2.32 -5.35 -22.99
N ARG A 773 -2.62 -6.64 -23.21
CA ARG A 773 -2.39 -7.31 -24.50
C ARG A 773 -3.37 -6.88 -25.60
N ARG A 774 -4.64 -6.64 -25.28
CA ARG A 774 -5.64 -6.16 -26.25
C ARG A 774 -5.58 -4.65 -26.52
N ALA A 775 -4.95 -3.86 -25.65
CA ALA A 775 -4.64 -2.45 -25.95
C ALA A 775 -3.39 -2.30 -26.85
N ALA A 776 -2.56 -3.34 -26.93
CA ALA A 776 -1.36 -3.40 -27.78
C ALA A 776 -1.62 -3.97 -29.20
N ALA A 777 -2.86 -4.37 -29.51
CA ALA A 777 -3.32 -4.87 -30.81
C ALA A 777 -4.44 -3.98 -31.35
#